data_AF-A0A2P4XG79-F1
#
_entry.id   AF-A0A2P4XG79-F1
#
_cell.length_a   1.000
_cell.length_b   1.000
_cell.length_c   1.000
_cell.angle_alpha   90.00
_cell.angle_beta   90.00
_cell.angle_gamma   90.00
#
_symmetry.space_group_name_H-M   'P 1'
#
loop_
_entity.id
_entity.type
_entity.pdbx_description
1 polymer ?
#
loop_
_entity_poly.entity_id
_entity_poly.type
_entity_poly.pdbx_seq_one_letter_code
_entity_poly.pdbx_strand_id
1 'polypeptide(L)'
;MADASPVTNRKQVAILDFGSQYSHLIARRVRELHVFCELYSCLVSADELRQHQLTGIILSGGPQSVFDEGAPHVHPEVWKLIEEQKLPVLGICYGLQELAFTNNGKVAPSQHREYGKAIVTRKNGVDCGGLFEGLPDEFQMWMSHGDKLHQNPDGFVDIATTENSEHAAIVNVARKFYGIQFHPEVTHSPRGKDILRNFVVNICNSPTDWDMRSIADAFIEEVRETVGPEGHVIGAVSGGVDSSVAAVLLQRALGDRFHAVLIDNGLLRKDEATEVVDRLQTKLGINLKCINASDRFLTALKGVTEPETKRKTIGNLFIELFQEEAERIGHPVDFLLQGTLYPDVIESISYKGPSATIKTHHNVGGLPEKMHLKLIEPLRELFKDEVRELGMALGIDEPSVWRHPFPGPGLAIRVLGEITPEALETLRHADSIFIEELRNSGHYKTTGQAFCVLLPVKSVGVMGDGRTYEKVVAIRAVSTSDYMTADWYHMPYEVLGRMSNRIINEVRGVNRVVYDISSKPPATIEWDNVKLIEQRYLHTVTVQNEGLIDKLCTMRDIDAYETLTVLGSGQFGNVVLVRRNSDRKLFAAKIPHGDDATACLAARQEAQLLMHLHHVNVIQFVALVEDDKQLALVMEYASGGDLDAFLRWQQENMGDLSEPAIMRIFIQIVLALQYLHGHHILHRDLKPKNILLDGDGIVKLSDFGVSKILKSASDCAQTITGTPHYMAPELLEGSIYNGKSDVWSLGCVLHELATFSPPFNGSALGAVVGKILHCEPPPISKQYSAEFRALASEFRALACNLLEKDPSRRPDLSDVLKCDAVQYHMMQLISVATSHQPMLLEQFSTRNNDHGITISSEHVSSLPAAKSNYIDQKQVMTDATCSKPTQPEARQLFFENQAAAQRNKERIDQERSCAAVFLDCDAATSVSQWTVEKLQSAQVHPTKVNKRDLPPSRLRVQSSPKKIVAIGKNYEAHAREMGAVSAPKDPVLFLKPTT
;
A
#
# COMPACT_ATOMS: atom_id res chain seq x y z
N MET A 1 11.92 -17.69 -29.18
CA MET A 1 13.20 -18.37 -28.93
C MET A 1 14.22 -17.27 -28.76
N ALA A 2 14.53 -16.90 -27.52
CA ALA A 2 15.65 -16.01 -27.26
C ALA A 2 16.87 -16.92 -27.10
N ASP A 3 17.86 -16.78 -27.99
CA ASP A 3 19.14 -17.47 -27.81
C ASP A 3 19.71 -17.08 -26.44
N ALA A 4 20.03 -18.08 -25.63
CA ALA A 4 20.53 -17.89 -24.27
C ALA A 4 21.84 -17.09 -24.32
N SER A 5 21.91 -15.97 -23.59
CA SER A 5 23.12 -15.14 -23.52
C SER A 5 24.31 -15.99 -23.03
N PRO A 6 25.52 -15.78 -23.59
CA PRO A 6 26.75 -16.40 -23.08
C PRO A 6 27.02 -16.12 -21.59
N VAL A 7 26.39 -15.08 -21.04
CA VAL A 7 26.48 -14.68 -19.63
C VAL A 7 25.50 -15.48 -18.76
N THR A 8 24.28 -15.76 -19.26
CA THR A 8 23.21 -16.45 -18.51
C THR A 8 23.24 -17.97 -18.63
N ASN A 9 23.92 -18.53 -19.64
CA ASN A 9 24.06 -19.99 -19.80
C ASN A 9 25.18 -20.56 -18.90
N ARG A 10 25.14 -20.20 -17.62
CA ARG A 10 26.06 -20.67 -16.58
C ARG A 10 25.35 -21.64 -15.64
N LYS A 11 26.15 -22.45 -14.94
CA LYS A 11 25.66 -23.22 -13.81
C LYS A 11 25.20 -22.26 -12.72
N GLN A 12 23.98 -22.46 -12.21
CA GLN A 12 23.35 -21.43 -11.39
C GLN A 12 22.52 -21.98 -10.24
N VAL A 13 22.39 -21.16 -9.19
CA VAL A 13 21.41 -21.36 -8.12
C VAL A 13 20.13 -20.59 -8.47
N ALA A 14 18.99 -21.27 -8.51
CA ALA A 14 17.69 -20.61 -8.69
C ALA A 14 17.11 -20.18 -7.34
N ILE A 15 16.70 -18.92 -7.22
CA ILE A 15 16.06 -18.38 -6.02
C ILE A 15 14.59 -18.15 -6.33
N LEU A 16 13.69 -18.92 -5.72
CA LEU A 16 12.25 -18.80 -5.91
C LEU A 16 11.67 -17.81 -4.89
N ASP A 17 11.10 -16.72 -5.38
CA ASP A 17 10.58 -15.62 -4.58
C ASP A 17 9.07 -15.76 -4.28
N PHE A 18 8.75 -15.84 -2.98
CA PHE A 18 7.39 -15.85 -2.43
C PHE A 18 6.93 -14.45 -1.98
N GLY A 19 7.63 -13.40 -2.40
CA GLY A 19 7.31 -12.01 -2.10
C GLY A 19 7.93 -11.49 -0.80
N SER A 20 9.07 -12.05 -0.39
CA SER A 20 9.82 -11.49 0.74
C SER A 20 10.47 -10.18 0.33
N GLN A 21 10.41 -9.19 1.24
CA GLN A 21 11.16 -7.94 1.11
C GLN A 21 12.69 -8.16 1.06
N TYR A 22 13.19 -9.35 1.43
CA TYR A 22 14.62 -9.69 1.47
C TYR A 22 15.10 -10.59 0.34
N SER A 23 14.24 -11.01 -0.60
CA SER A 23 14.63 -11.98 -1.65
C SER A 23 15.82 -11.51 -2.51
N HIS A 24 15.87 -10.21 -2.82
CA HIS A 24 17.00 -9.59 -3.52
C HIS A 24 18.32 -9.65 -2.73
N LEU A 25 18.26 -9.63 -1.38
CA LEU A 25 19.44 -9.78 -0.53
C LEU A 25 20.00 -11.20 -0.59
N ILE A 26 19.15 -12.23 -0.74
CA ILE A 26 19.61 -13.61 -0.94
C ILE A 26 20.47 -13.67 -2.20
N ALA A 27 19.94 -13.17 -3.33
CA ALA A 27 20.67 -13.13 -4.60
C ALA A 27 22.00 -12.40 -4.45
N ARG A 28 22.00 -11.22 -3.82
CA ARG A 28 23.22 -10.46 -3.55
C ARG A 28 24.24 -11.26 -2.74
N ARG A 29 23.83 -11.92 -1.66
CA ARG A 29 24.75 -12.71 -0.82
C ARG A 29 25.33 -13.93 -1.54
N VAL A 30 24.57 -14.53 -2.45
CA VAL A 30 25.08 -15.62 -3.30
C VAL A 30 26.11 -15.08 -4.30
N ARG A 31 25.85 -13.93 -4.93
CA ARG A 31 26.81 -13.26 -5.82
C ARG A 31 28.09 -12.83 -5.11
N GLU A 32 28.01 -12.35 -3.87
CA GLU A 32 29.18 -12.05 -3.02
C GLU A 32 30.08 -13.26 -2.70
N LEU A 33 29.60 -14.47 -2.96
CA LEU A 33 30.36 -15.72 -2.84
C LEU A 33 30.92 -16.17 -4.21
N HIS A 34 30.85 -15.30 -5.21
CA HIS A 34 31.24 -15.54 -6.59
C HIS A 34 30.47 -16.68 -7.27
N VAL A 35 29.25 -16.96 -6.83
CA VAL A 35 28.36 -17.96 -7.43
C VAL A 35 27.27 -17.25 -8.21
N PHE A 36 27.04 -17.65 -9.47
CA PHE A 36 25.95 -17.11 -10.27
C PHE A 36 24.59 -17.63 -9.78
N CYS A 37 23.60 -16.75 -9.78
CA CYS A 37 22.23 -17.05 -9.37
C CYS A 37 21.26 -16.12 -10.06
N GLU A 38 20.02 -16.60 -10.24
CA GLU A 38 18.90 -15.80 -10.72
C GLU A 38 17.70 -15.93 -9.79
N LEU A 39 16.92 -14.86 -9.72
CA LEU A 39 15.69 -14.77 -8.94
C LEU A 39 14.49 -15.00 -9.87
N TYR A 40 13.66 -15.95 -9.51
CA TYR A 40 12.47 -16.36 -10.23
C TYR A 40 11.23 -16.17 -9.35
N SER A 41 10.07 -15.97 -9.97
CA SER A 41 8.80 -16.10 -9.25
C SER A 41 8.65 -17.52 -8.70
N CYS A 42 8.05 -17.68 -7.51
CA CYS A 42 7.66 -19.00 -7.00
C CYS A 42 6.70 -19.77 -7.93
N LEU A 43 6.01 -19.06 -8.83
CA LEU A 43 5.11 -19.63 -9.84
C LEU A 43 5.81 -20.02 -11.15
N VAL A 44 7.15 -19.98 -11.19
CA VAL A 44 7.95 -20.35 -12.38
C VAL A 44 7.60 -21.76 -12.84
N SER A 45 7.56 -21.94 -14.17
CA SER A 45 7.29 -23.26 -14.75
C SER A 45 8.53 -24.16 -14.71
N ALA A 46 8.32 -25.47 -14.63
CA ALA A 46 9.42 -26.43 -14.73
C ALA A 46 10.15 -26.36 -16.09
N ASP A 47 9.45 -26.01 -17.16
CA ASP A 47 10.03 -25.90 -18.51
C ASP A 47 10.95 -24.69 -18.67
N GLU A 48 10.67 -23.61 -17.94
CA GLU A 48 11.56 -22.45 -17.86
C GLU A 48 12.84 -22.81 -17.10
N LEU A 49 12.71 -23.42 -15.91
CA LEU A 49 13.86 -23.87 -15.13
C LEU A 49 14.73 -24.91 -15.85
N ARG A 50 14.13 -25.78 -16.67
CA ARG A 50 14.86 -26.78 -17.49
C ARG A 50 15.76 -26.16 -18.55
N GLN A 51 15.54 -24.90 -18.93
CA GLN A 51 16.40 -24.21 -19.90
C GLN A 51 17.77 -23.84 -19.33
N HIS A 52 17.93 -23.96 -18.01
CA HIS A 52 19.14 -23.56 -17.29
C HIS A 52 19.83 -24.75 -16.62
N GLN A 53 21.14 -24.61 -16.37
CA GLN A 53 21.94 -25.60 -15.67
C GLN A 53 21.90 -25.37 -14.16
N LEU A 54 20.87 -25.87 -13.48
CA LEU A 54 20.68 -25.67 -12.05
C LEU A 54 21.68 -26.50 -11.21
N THR A 55 22.25 -25.89 -10.17
CA THR A 55 23.09 -26.56 -9.15
C THR A 55 22.40 -26.69 -7.80
N GLY A 56 21.37 -25.87 -7.54
CA GLY A 56 20.54 -25.93 -6.34
C GLY A 56 19.43 -24.88 -6.36
N ILE A 57 18.52 -24.97 -5.40
CA ILE A 57 17.36 -24.07 -5.29
C ILE A 57 17.30 -23.46 -3.88
N ILE A 58 17.01 -22.15 -3.81
CA ILE A 58 16.68 -21.45 -2.56
C ILE A 58 15.23 -20.99 -2.64
N LEU A 59 14.42 -21.36 -1.65
CA LEU A 59 13.05 -20.87 -1.48
C LEU A 59 13.06 -19.71 -0.50
N SER A 60 12.66 -18.52 -0.94
CA SER A 60 12.70 -17.32 -0.11
C SER A 60 11.64 -17.32 1.00
N GLY A 61 11.70 -16.31 1.88
CA GLY A 61 10.58 -16.00 2.76
C GLY A 61 9.38 -15.41 2.00
N GLY A 62 8.30 -15.14 2.73
CA GLY A 62 7.08 -14.51 2.24
C GLY A 62 6.24 -13.98 3.42
N PRO A 63 5.34 -13.01 3.19
CA PRO A 63 4.56 -12.39 4.26
C PRO A 63 3.28 -13.17 4.64
N GLN A 64 2.87 -14.14 3.82
CA GLN A 64 1.64 -14.92 4.01
C GLN A 64 1.88 -16.16 4.89
N SER A 65 0.81 -16.78 5.39
CA SER A 65 0.88 -18.15 5.90
C SER A 65 0.86 -19.13 4.73
N VAL A 66 1.58 -20.25 4.85
CA VAL A 66 1.56 -21.33 3.84
C VAL A 66 0.18 -22.01 3.72
N PHE A 67 -0.70 -21.86 4.71
CA PHE A 67 -2.03 -22.46 4.72
C PHE A 67 -3.16 -21.49 4.34
N ASP A 68 -2.85 -20.22 4.08
CA ASP A 68 -3.86 -19.24 3.68
C ASP A 68 -4.48 -19.62 2.32
N GLU A 69 -5.78 -19.33 2.13
CA GLU A 69 -6.44 -19.56 0.84
C GLU A 69 -5.82 -18.65 -0.23
N GLY A 70 -5.22 -19.25 -1.27
CA GLY A 70 -4.50 -18.52 -2.32
C GLY A 70 -3.03 -18.22 -2.00
N ALA A 71 -2.45 -18.86 -0.98
CA ALA A 71 -1.03 -18.78 -0.71
C ALA A 71 -0.18 -19.29 -1.90
N PRO A 72 0.98 -18.67 -2.18
CA PRO A 72 1.85 -19.03 -3.29
C PRO A 72 2.58 -20.34 -2.99
N HIS A 73 2.41 -21.31 -3.89
CA HIS A 73 3.07 -22.60 -3.80
C HIS A 73 3.90 -22.89 -5.05
N VAL A 74 4.97 -23.65 -4.86
CA VAL A 74 5.79 -24.11 -5.97
C VAL A 74 5.02 -25.16 -6.77
N HIS A 75 5.02 -25.02 -8.08
CA HIS A 75 4.27 -25.92 -8.96
C HIS A 75 4.76 -27.38 -8.79
N PRO A 76 3.87 -28.40 -8.73
CA PRO A 76 4.26 -29.80 -8.51
C PRO A 76 5.31 -30.33 -9.51
N GLU A 77 5.25 -29.88 -10.76
CA GLU A 77 6.25 -30.26 -11.78
C GLU A 77 7.66 -29.71 -11.48
N VAL A 78 7.78 -28.59 -10.76
CA VAL A 78 9.08 -28.07 -10.31
C VAL A 78 9.66 -28.97 -9.21
N TRP A 79 8.84 -29.43 -8.26
CA TRP A 79 9.28 -30.44 -7.29
C TRP A 79 9.75 -31.73 -7.93
N LYS A 80 9.04 -32.19 -8.97
CA LYS A 80 9.45 -33.34 -9.75
C LYS A 80 10.80 -33.12 -10.45
N LEU A 81 11.01 -31.94 -11.04
CA LEU A 81 12.30 -31.55 -11.64
C LEU A 81 13.44 -31.58 -10.60
N ILE A 82 13.22 -31.03 -9.41
CA ILE A 82 14.18 -31.03 -8.29
C ILE A 82 14.61 -32.45 -7.95
N GLU A 83 13.65 -33.37 -7.82
CA GLU A 83 13.91 -34.78 -7.51
C GLU A 83 14.62 -35.51 -8.65
N GLU A 84 14.18 -35.31 -9.90
CA GLU A 84 14.78 -35.91 -11.11
C GLU A 84 16.26 -35.54 -11.26
N GLN A 85 16.58 -34.26 -11.00
CA GLN A 85 17.95 -33.73 -11.09
C GLN A 85 18.73 -33.84 -9.78
N LYS A 86 18.11 -34.30 -8.69
CA LYS A 86 18.69 -34.39 -7.34
C LYS A 86 19.29 -33.06 -6.86
N LEU A 87 18.58 -31.97 -7.11
CA LEU A 87 19.00 -30.62 -6.74
C LEU A 87 18.86 -30.41 -5.23
N PRO A 88 19.88 -29.89 -4.52
CA PRO A 88 19.73 -29.46 -3.14
C PRO A 88 18.76 -28.28 -3.01
N VAL A 89 18.01 -28.23 -1.90
CA VAL A 89 17.01 -27.17 -1.63
C VAL A 89 17.24 -26.54 -0.27
N LEU A 90 17.25 -25.21 -0.19
CA LEU A 90 17.26 -24.45 1.06
C LEU A 90 15.98 -23.60 1.16
N GLY A 91 15.12 -23.89 2.13
CA GLY A 91 13.96 -23.07 2.45
C GLY A 91 14.23 -22.09 3.57
N ILE A 92 13.95 -20.80 3.36
CA ILE A 92 14.15 -19.72 4.33
C ILE A 92 12.79 -19.19 4.77
N CYS A 93 12.49 -19.25 6.07
CA CYS A 93 11.24 -18.78 6.66
C CYS A 93 10.00 -19.40 5.98
N TYR A 94 9.28 -18.67 5.11
CA TYR A 94 8.20 -19.25 4.30
C TYR A 94 8.66 -20.43 3.45
N GLY A 95 9.86 -20.39 2.87
CA GLY A 95 10.41 -21.52 2.13
C GLY A 95 10.59 -22.79 2.97
N LEU A 96 10.88 -22.65 4.28
CA LEU A 96 10.86 -23.78 5.22
C LEU A 96 9.44 -24.32 5.41
N GLN A 97 8.45 -23.43 5.48
CA GLN A 97 7.03 -23.79 5.62
C GLN A 97 6.50 -24.49 4.37
N GLU A 98 6.88 -24.02 3.18
CA GLU A 98 6.57 -24.67 1.90
C GLU A 98 7.20 -26.07 1.83
N LEU A 99 8.48 -26.20 2.19
CA LEU A 99 9.12 -27.52 2.33
C LEU A 99 8.34 -28.43 3.27
N ALA A 100 7.84 -27.89 4.38
CA ALA A 100 7.05 -28.66 5.32
C ALA A 100 5.70 -29.06 4.76
N PHE A 101 4.99 -28.13 4.13
CA PHE A 101 3.68 -28.34 3.52
C PHE A 101 3.72 -29.45 2.46
N THR A 102 4.70 -29.42 1.56
CA THR A 102 4.84 -30.43 0.49
C THR A 102 5.23 -31.81 1.02
N ASN A 103 5.79 -31.91 2.24
CA ASN A 103 6.34 -33.16 2.80
C ASN A 103 5.61 -33.61 4.08
N ASN A 104 4.30 -33.33 4.20
CA ASN A 104 3.43 -33.74 5.31
C ASN A 104 3.82 -33.21 6.71
N GLY A 105 4.58 -32.11 6.78
CA GLY A 105 4.82 -31.39 8.03
C GLY A 105 3.59 -30.61 8.49
N LYS A 106 3.63 -30.06 9.72
CA LYS A 106 2.59 -29.16 10.22
C LYS A 106 3.19 -27.82 10.61
N VAL A 107 2.70 -26.76 9.98
CA VAL A 107 2.99 -25.37 10.37
C VAL A 107 1.79 -24.85 11.17
N ALA A 108 2.05 -24.06 12.20
CA ALA A 108 1.00 -23.45 13.00
C ALA A 108 1.34 -21.99 13.31
N PRO A 109 0.33 -21.11 13.44
CA PRO A 109 0.52 -19.76 13.95
C PRO A 109 1.11 -19.80 15.35
N SER A 110 2.15 -18.99 15.61
CA SER A 110 2.71 -18.87 16.95
C SER A 110 1.93 -17.83 17.78
N GLN A 111 1.61 -18.15 19.05
CA GLN A 111 1.03 -17.17 19.99
C GLN A 111 2.00 -16.03 20.33
N HIS A 112 3.31 -16.29 20.21
CA HIS A 112 4.38 -15.32 20.37
C HIS A 112 5.08 -15.13 19.03
N ARG A 113 4.95 -13.95 18.42
CA ARG A 113 5.69 -13.60 17.20
C ARG A 113 7.12 -13.21 17.59
N GLU A 114 8.12 -13.86 16.99
CA GLU A 114 9.54 -13.57 17.23
C GLU A 114 10.06 -12.69 16.09
N TYR A 115 10.19 -11.38 16.38
CA TYR A 115 10.81 -10.41 15.49
C TYR A 115 12.05 -9.86 16.16
N GLY A 116 13.22 -10.13 15.59
CA GLY A 116 14.48 -9.56 16.06
C GLY A 116 15.61 -10.56 16.18
N LYS A 117 16.59 -10.21 17.02
CA LYS A 117 17.78 -11.03 17.27
C LYS A 117 17.41 -12.25 18.11
N ALA A 118 17.82 -13.42 17.67
CA ALA A 118 17.69 -14.67 18.43
C ALA A 118 19.02 -15.42 18.45
N ILE A 119 19.24 -16.22 19.50
CA ILE A 119 20.36 -17.15 19.59
C ILE A 119 19.89 -18.52 19.09
N VAL A 120 20.53 -18.98 18.02
CA VAL A 120 20.31 -20.31 17.46
C VAL A 120 21.27 -21.27 18.14
N THR A 121 20.73 -22.33 18.75
CA THR A 121 21.48 -23.38 19.43
C THR A 121 21.44 -24.65 18.59
N ARG A 122 22.61 -25.20 18.24
CA ARG A 122 22.72 -26.45 17.48
C ARG A 122 22.35 -27.64 18.33
N LYS A 123 21.64 -28.63 17.75
CA LYS A 123 21.37 -29.90 18.43
C LYS A 123 22.62 -30.79 18.41
N ASN A 124 23.09 -31.18 19.58
CA ASN A 124 24.26 -32.04 19.73
C ASN A 124 24.03 -33.45 19.17
N GLY A 125 25.05 -33.98 18.48
CA GLY A 125 25.02 -35.36 17.96
C GLY A 125 24.12 -35.59 16.74
N VAL A 126 23.58 -34.53 16.13
CA VAL A 126 22.76 -34.62 14.91
C VAL A 126 23.57 -34.21 13.69
N ASP A 127 23.50 -35.01 12.62
CA ASP A 127 24.12 -34.67 11.34
C ASP A 127 23.38 -33.48 10.70
N CYS A 128 24.07 -32.36 10.56
CA CYS A 128 23.54 -31.13 9.95
C CYS A 128 23.66 -31.13 8.41
N GLY A 129 24.14 -32.22 7.80
CA GLY A 129 24.33 -32.31 6.35
C GLY A 129 25.25 -31.23 5.78
N GLY A 130 26.24 -30.76 6.57
CA GLY A 130 27.19 -29.71 6.19
C GLY A 130 26.71 -28.26 6.33
N LEU A 131 25.41 -28.00 6.56
CA LEU A 131 24.87 -26.62 6.54
C LEU A 131 25.51 -25.70 7.61
N PHE A 132 25.80 -26.25 8.79
CA PHE A 132 26.41 -25.53 9.92
C PHE A 132 27.90 -25.81 10.12
N GLU A 133 28.59 -26.29 9.08
CA GLU A 133 30.03 -26.51 9.15
C GLU A 133 30.79 -25.20 9.46
N GLY A 134 31.75 -25.25 10.39
CA GLY A 134 32.52 -24.09 10.83
C GLY A 134 31.77 -23.08 11.72
N LEU A 135 30.50 -23.34 12.08
CA LEU A 135 29.74 -22.52 13.02
C LEU A 135 29.92 -23.02 14.47
N PRO A 136 29.92 -22.12 15.47
CA PRO A 136 29.88 -22.49 16.90
C PRO A 136 28.56 -23.17 17.25
N ASP A 137 28.50 -23.76 18.45
CA ASP A 137 27.29 -24.43 18.96
C ASP A 137 26.12 -23.45 19.15
N GLU A 138 26.42 -22.19 19.49
CA GLU A 138 25.45 -21.10 19.58
C GLU A 138 25.89 -19.91 18.73
N PHE A 139 24.96 -19.32 17.97
CA PHE A 139 25.22 -18.14 17.16
C PHE A 139 23.99 -17.25 17.01
N GLN A 140 24.21 -15.94 16.86
CA GLN A 140 23.13 -14.96 16.68
C GLN A 140 22.63 -14.96 15.24
N MET A 141 21.30 -14.97 15.06
CA MET A 141 20.61 -14.79 13.79
C MET A 141 19.43 -13.84 13.92
N TRP A 142 18.88 -13.40 12.78
CA TRP A 142 17.67 -12.59 12.71
C TRP A 142 16.42 -13.42 12.42
N MET A 143 15.43 -13.34 13.30
CA MET A 143 14.13 -13.98 13.21
C MET A 143 13.08 -12.95 12.78
N SER A 144 12.16 -13.37 11.90
CA SER A 144 11.05 -12.51 11.45
C SER A 144 9.88 -13.38 10.97
N HIS A 145 9.26 -14.11 11.89
CA HIS A 145 8.17 -15.02 11.52
C HIS A 145 6.97 -14.91 12.46
N GLY A 146 5.77 -14.98 11.87
CA GLY A 146 4.51 -15.15 12.60
C GLY A 146 4.17 -16.61 12.83
N ASP A 147 4.37 -17.42 11.80
CA ASP A 147 4.13 -18.86 11.82
C ASP A 147 5.42 -19.64 12.07
N LYS A 148 5.29 -20.79 12.72
CA LYS A 148 6.44 -21.67 12.98
C LYS A 148 6.11 -23.12 12.65
N LEU A 149 7.14 -23.87 12.31
CA LEU A 149 7.03 -25.31 12.16
C LEU A 149 6.70 -25.93 13.53
N HIS A 150 5.65 -26.76 13.60
CA HIS A 150 5.19 -27.43 14.82
C HIS A 150 5.43 -28.94 14.79
N GLN A 151 5.45 -29.53 13.60
CA GLN A 151 5.80 -30.93 13.40
C GLN A 151 6.72 -31.05 12.20
N ASN A 152 7.84 -31.76 12.37
CA ASN A 152 8.77 -32.01 11.29
C ASN A 152 8.13 -32.78 10.12
N PRO A 153 8.52 -32.45 8.88
CA PRO A 153 8.08 -33.18 7.70
C PRO A 153 8.72 -34.58 7.64
N ASP A 154 8.15 -35.46 6.84
CA ASP A 154 8.59 -36.85 6.74
C ASP A 154 10.07 -36.94 6.30
N GLY A 155 10.88 -37.66 7.08
CA GLY A 155 12.30 -37.87 6.82
C GLY A 155 13.22 -36.68 7.16
N PHE A 156 12.70 -35.61 7.78
CA PHE A 156 13.51 -34.50 8.29
C PHE A 156 13.87 -34.68 9.77
N VAL A 157 15.04 -34.18 10.15
CA VAL A 157 15.52 -34.12 11.53
C VAL A 157 15.83 -32.69 11.93
N ASP A 158 15.59 -32.34 13.20
CA ASP A 158 15.95 -31.03 13.73
C ASP A 158 17.45 -30.91 13.95
N ILE A 159 18.02 -29.78 13.54
CA ILE A 159 19.45 -29.50 13.68
C ILE A 159 19.73 -28.25 14.52
N ALA A 160 18.74 -27.39 14.75
CA ALA A 160 18.85 -26.28 15.68
C ALA A 160 17.52 -25.82 16.27
N THR A 161 17.59 -25.14 17.42
CA THR A 161 16.47 -24.55 18.15
C THR A 161 16.76 -23.09 18.52
N THR A 162 15.72 -22.32 18.81
CA THR A 162 15.81 -21.03 19.52
C THR A 162 14.97 -21.09 20.80
N GLU A 163 14.93 -20.02 21.58
CA GLU A 163 14.07 -19.91 22.76
C GLU A 163 12.57 -20.06 22.40
N ASN A 164 12.14 -19.54 21.24
CA ASN A 164 10.73 -19.50 20.83
C ASN A 164 10.37 -20.50 19.71
N SER A 165 11.38 -21.16 19.10
CA SER A 165 11.20 -22.11 17.99
C SER A 165 11.95 -23.42 18.23
N GLU A 166 11.20 -24.50 18.49
CA GLU A 166 11.73 -25.86 18.69
C GLU A 166 12.32 -26.47 17.42
N HIS A 167 11.89 -25.96 16.26
CA HIS A 167 12.25 -26.42 14.92
C HIS A 167 12.86 -25.27 14.12
N ALA A 168 13.89 -24.61 14.68
CA ALA A 168 14.50 -23.42 14.07
C ALA A 168 15.28 -23.76 12.79
N ALA A 169 15.81 -24.97 12.69
CA ALA A 169 16.35 -25.51 11.45
C ALA A 169 16.18 -27.03 11.38
N ILE A 170 15.85 -27.52 10.17
CA ILE A 170 15.63 -28.93 9.86
C ILE A 170 16.44 -29.37 8.64
N VAL A 171 16.72 -30.66 8.53
CA VAL A 171 17.42 -31.24 7.37
C VAL A 171 16.89 -32.63 7.01
N ASN A 172 16.85 -32.92 5.72
CA ASN A 172 16.81 -34.27 5.17
C ASN A 172 18.12 -34.50 4.41
N VAL A 173 19.07 -35.18 5.05
CA VAL A 173 20.43 -35.37 4.53
C VAL A 173 20.43 -36.19 3.24
N ALA A 174 19.54 -37.19 3.13
CA ALA A 174 19.46 -38.05 1.96
C ALA A 174 19.02 -37.30 0.70
N ARG A 175 18.05 -36.38 0.83
CA ARG A 175 17.55 -35.53 -0.26
C ARG A 175 18.31 -34.21 -0.41
N LYS A 176 19.18 -33.87 0.55
CA LYS A 176 19.85 -32.56 0.66
C LYS A 176 18.85 -31.40 0.71
N PHE A 177 17.77 -31.58 1.47
CA PHE A 177 16.77 -30.53 1.70
C PHE A 177 16.99 -29.94 3.08
N TYR A 178 17.06 -28.62 3.15
CA TYR A 178 17.38 -27.87 4.35
C TYR A 178 16.30 -26.80 4.53
N GLY A 179 15.87 -26.59 5.77
CA GLY A 179 14.92 -25.53 6.09
C GLY A 179 15.38 -24.76 7.32
N ILE A 180 15.33 -23.44 7.27
CA ILE A 180 15.72 -22.54 8.36
C ILE A 180 14.66 -21.48 8.60
N GLN A 181 14.40 -21.17 9.87
CA GLN A 181 13.35 -20.21 10.26
C GLN A 181 13.86 -18.75 10.30
N PHE A 182 15.18 -18.57 10.34
CA PHE A 182 15.87 -17.27 10.39
C PHE A 182 16.37 -16.84 9.00
N HIS A 183 16.70 -15.55 8.87
CA HIS A 183 17.17 -14.93 7.63
C HIS A 183 18.71 -14.83 7.60
N PRO A 184 19.42 -15.69 6.85
CA PRO A 184 20.88 -15.60 6.70
C PRO A 184 21.33 -14.45 5.77
N GLU A 185 20.44 -13.87 4.98
CA GLU A 185 20.75 -12.85 3.98
C GLU A 185 20.97 -11.45 4.57
N VAL A 186 20.42 -11.18 5.76
CA VAL A 186 20.46 -9.86 6.41
C VAL A 186 21.74 -9.66 7.23
N THR A 187 22.20 -8.40 7.30
CA THR A 187 23.40 -8.01 8.08
C THR A 187 23.27 -8.26 9.59
N HIS A 188 22.05 -8.31 10.10
CA HIS A 188 21.75 -8.63 11.51
C HIS A 188 22.08 -10.09 11.90
N SER A 189 22.37 -10.95 10.91
CA SER A 189 22.80 -12.34 11.05
C SER A 189 24.30 -12.46 10.76
N PRO A 190 25.20 -12.29 11.75
CA PRO A 190 26.65 -12.18 11.50
C PRO A 190 27.26 -13.43 10.85
N ARG A 191 26.63 -14.60 11.05
CA ARG A 191 27.05 -15.89 10.48
C ARG A 191 26.24 -16.32 9.26
N GLY A 192 25.34 -15.46 8.76
CA GLY A 192 24.47 -15.78 7.63
C GLY A 192 25.23 -16.07 6.33
N LYS A 193 26.31 -15.32 6.06
CA LYS A 193 27.19 -15.55 4.89
C LYS A 193 27.87 -16.92 4.93
N ASP A 194 28.20 -17.43 6.11
CA ASP A 194 28.80 -18.76 6.25
C ASP A 194 27.78 -19.88 5.94
N ILE A 195 26.53 -19.73 6.41
CA ILE A 195 25.44 -20.67 6.10
C ILE A 195 25.16 -20.71 4.60
N LEU A 196 25.04 -19.54 3.97
CA LEU A 196 24.83 -19.46 2.53
C LEU A 196 26.01 -20.05 1.76
N ARG A 197 27.26 -19.80 2.19
CA ARG A 197 28.46 -20.42 1.59
C ARG A 197 28.41 -21.94 1.67
N ASN A 198 28.11 -22.49 2.85
CA ASN A 198 28.01 -23.94 3.03
C ASN A 198 26.96 -24.54 2.09
N PHE A 199 25.82 -23.87 1.92
CA PHE A 199 24.80 -24.31 0.98
C PHE A 199 25.24 -24.18 -0.49
N VAL A 200 25.52 -22.98 -0.99
CA VAL A 200 25.72 -22.76 -2.42
C VAL A 200 27.06 -23.28 -2.95
N VAL A 201 28.12 -23.21 -2.14
CA VAL A 201 29.46 -23.65 -2.55
C VAL A 201 29.65 -25.13 -2.22
N ASN A 202 29.44 -25.55 -0.97
CA ASN A 202 29.84 -26.90 -0.55
C ASN A 202 28.76 -27.96 -0.86
N ILE A 203 27.50 -27.66 -0.58
CA ILE A 203 26.38 -28.61 -0.76
C ILE A 203 25.94 -28.70 -2.22
N CYS A 204 25.69 -27.54 -2.85
CA CYS A 204 25.32 -27.44 -4.26
C CYS A 204 26.50 -27.66 -5.21
N ASN A 205 27.75 -27.52 -4.73
CA ASN A 205 28.95 -27.59 -5.57
C ASN A 205 28.88 -26.60 -6.76
N SER A 206 28.32 -25.42 -6.50
CA SER A 206 28.20 -24.39 -7.54
C SER A 206 29.58 -23.82 -7.87
N PRO A 207 29.90 -23.57 -9.15
CA PRO A 207 31.15 -22.92 -9.52
C PRO A 207 31.26 -21.53 -8.90
N THR A 208 32.44 -21.20 -8.39
CA THR A 208 32.77 -19.85 -7.92
C THR A 208 33.52 -19.08 -9.02
N ASP A 209 32.96 -19.06 -10.23
CA ASP A 209 33.56 -18.50 -11.45
C ASP A 209 32.92 -17.19 -11.90
N TRP A 210 32.14 -16.57 -11.00
CA TRP A 210 31.56 -15.25 -11.19
C TRP A 210 32.61 -14.15 -10.93
N ASP A 211 33.52 -14.01 -11.89
CA ASP A 211 34.61 -13.02 -11.90
C ASP A 211 34.33 -11.88 -12.90
N MET A 212 34.46 -10.64 -12.45
CA MET A 212 34.07 -9.45 -13.23
C MET A 212 34.88 -9.24 -14.51
N ARG A 213 36.13 -9.74 -14.62
CA ARG A 213 36.88 -9.64 -15.87
C ARG A 213 36.31 -10.58 -16.91
N SER A 214 36.05 -11.83 -16.52
CA SER A 214 35.43 -12.82 -17.42
C SER A 214 34.04 -12.38 -17.88
N ILE A 215 33.28 -11.72 -16.99
CA ILE A 215 31.95 -11.18 -17.29
C ILE A 215 32.05 -10.00 -18.26
N ALA A 216 33.04 -9.11 -18.09
CA ALA A 216 33.28 -8.01 -19.02
C ALA A 216 33.50 -8.51 -20.45
N ASP A 217 34.36 -9.51 -20.62
CA ASP A 217 34.66 -10.09 -21.93
C ASP A 217 33.42 -10.75 -22.54
N ALA A 218 32.63 -11.48 -21.74
CA ALA A 218 31.39 -12.10 -22.19
C ALA A 218 30.34 -11.06 -22.64
N PHE A 219 30.16 -9.96 -21.89
CA PHE A 219 29.26 -8.87 -22.31
C PHE A 219 29.74 -8.18 -23.59
N ILE A 220 31.05 -8.03 -23.77
CA ILE A 220 31.61 -7.43 -24.99
C ILE A 220 31.25 -8.28 -26.22
N GLU A 221 31.38 -9.60 -26.13
CA GLU A 221 31.00 -10.49 -27.24
C GLU A 221 29.48 -10.51 -27.46
N GLU A 222 28.67 -10.54 -26.40
CA GLU A 222 27.20 -10.50 -26.50
C GLU A 222 26.72 -9.21 -27.20
N VAL A 223 27.33 -8.07 -26.88
CA VAL A 223 27.03 -6.79 -27.55
C VAL A 223 27.40 -6.86 -29.03
N ARG A 224 28.54 -7.47 -29.39
CA ARG A 224 28.95 -7.62 -30.80
C ARG A 224 27.99 -8.51 -31.58
N GLU A 225 27.54 -9.61 -30.99
CA GLU A 225 26.58 -10.53 -31.60
C GLU A 225 25.21 -9.87 -31.78
N THR A 226 24.71 -9.20 -30.74
CA THR A 226 23.39 -8.56 -30.73
C THR A 226 23.30 -7.40 -31.72
N VAL A 227 24.33 -6.54 -31.76
CA VAL A 227 24.38 -5.37 -32.67
C VAL A 227 24.74 -5.78 -34.09
N GLY A 228 25.50 -6.87 -34.24
CA GLY A 228 26.01 -7.32 -35.53
C GLY A 228 27.13 -6.42 -36.08
N PRO A 229 27.59 -6.70 -37.31
CA PRO A 229 28.77 -6.05 -37.89
C PRO A 229 28.54 -4.58 -38.30
N GLU A 230 27.32 -4.22 -38.70
CA GLU A 230 26.99 -2.89 -39.25
C GLU A 230 26.13 -2.03 -38.31
N GLY A 231 25.59 -2.61 -37.23
CA GLY A 231 24.69 -1.89 -36.33
C GLY A 231 25.38 -0.76 -35.57
N HIS A 232 24.63 0.31 -35.30
CA HIS A 232 25.08 1.46 -34.51
C HIS A 232 24.28 1.59 -33.22
N VAL A 233 24.96 2.02 -32.16
CA VAL A 233 24.35 2.21 -30.84
C VAL A 233 24.58 3.64 -30.39
N ILE A 234 23.53 4.32 -29.93
CA ILE A 234 23.63 5.61 -29.25
C ILE A 234 23.41 5.43 -27.75
N GLY A 235 24.12 6.16 -26.90
CA GLY A 235 23.98 6.06 -25.46
C GLY A 235 24.07 7.40 -24.73
N ALA A 236 23.16 7.60 -23.77
CA ALA A 236 23.23 8.73 -22.85
C ALA A 236 24.26 8.45 -21.74
N VAL A 237 25.40 9.16 -21.79
CA VAL A 237 26.51 8.96 -20.85
C VAL A 237 26.61 10.14 -19.90
N SER A 238 25.86 10.05 -18.79
CA SER A 238 25.76 11.09 -17.75
C SER A 238 27.03 11.27 -16.90
N GLY A 239 28.00 10.36 -17.00
CA GLY A 239 29.17 10.33 -16.12
C GLY A 239 28.93 9.68 -14.76
N GLY A 240 27.72 9.15 -14.51
CA GLY A 240 27.47 8.20 -13.43
C GLY A 240 28.26 6.90 -13.64
N VAL A 241 28.42 6.11 -12.56
CA VAL A 241 29.19 4.86 -12.62
C VAL A 241 28.60 3.90 -13.65
N ASP A 242 27.29 3.68 -13.63
CA ASP A 242 26.62 2.68 -14.49
C ASP A 242 26.74 3.06 -15.97
N SER A 243 26.43 4.32 -16.31
CA SER A 243 26.52 4.81 -17.68
C SER A 243 27.97 4.84 -18.17
N SER A 244 28.95 5.10 -17.30
CA SER A 244 30.38 5.07 -17.66
C SER A 244 30.87 3.64 -17.90
N VAL A 245 30.52 2.69 -17.02
CA VAL A 245 30.89 1.27 -17.17
C VAL A 245 30.27 0.70 -18.44
N ALA A 246 28.97 0.95 -18.67
CA ALA A 246 28.28 0.53 -19.88
C ALA A 246 28.90 1.16 -21.13
N ALA A 247 29.25 2.45 -21.09
CA ALA A 247 29.93 3.12 -22.20
C ALA A 247 31.32 2.52 -22.51
N VAL A 248 32.10 2.15 -21.49
CA VAL A 248 33.39 1.48 -21.70
C VAL A 248 33.21 0.10 -22.36
N LEU A 249 32.21 -0.68 -21.91
CA LEU A 249 31.89 -1.97 -22.54
C LEU A 249 31.54 -1.79 -24.02
N LEU A 250 30.64 -0.85 -24.34
CA LEU A 250 30.23 -0.60 -25.72
C LEU A 250 31.35 -0.03 -26.59
N GLN A 251 32.19 0.86 -26.05
CA GLN A 251 33.36 1.37 -26.76
C GLN A 251 34.35 0.24 -27.11
N ARG A 252 34.57 -0.72 -26.22
CA ARG A 252 35.42 -1.90 -26.48
C ARG A 252 34.76 -2.90 -27.44
N ALA A 253 33.45 -3.03 -27.40
CA ALA A 253 32.70 -3.93 -28.27
C ALA A 253 32.60 -3.41 -29.70
N LEU A 254 32.31 -2.12 -29.87
CA LEU A 254 31.84 -1.54 -31.14
C LEU A 254 32.76 -0.46 -31.71
N GLY A 255 33.69 0.09 -30.92
CA GLY A 255 34.55 1.19 -31.34
C GLY A 255 33.75 2.42 -31.76
N ASP A 256 34.05 2.97 -32.94
CA ASP A 256 33.42 4.18 -33.49
C ASP A 256 31.93 4.02 -33.82
N ARG A 257 31.39 2.79 -33.77
CA ARG A 257 29.95 2.54 -33.96
C ARG A 257 29.11 2.82 -32.72
N PHE A 258 29.76 3.03 -31.57
CA PHE A 258 29.10 3.50 -30.36
C PHE A 258 29.19 5.04 -30.26
N HIS A 259 28.02 5.67 -30.21
CA HIS A 259 27.86 7.12 -30.15
C HIS A 259 27.46 7.53 -28.74
N ALA A 260 28.45 7.86 -27.92
CA ALA A 260 28.22 8.34 -26.56
C ALA A 260 27.84 9.83 -26.58
N VAL A 261 26.74 10.19 -25.90
CA VAL A 261 26.24 11.57 -25.83
C VAL A 261 26.09 12.01 -24.38
N LEU A 262 26.69 13.14 -24.03
CA LEU A 262 26.46 13.86 -22.78
C LEU A 262 25.66 15.13 -23.08
N ILE A 263 24.48 15.26 -22.47
CA ILE A 263 23.68 16.48 -22.54
C ILE A 263 23.95 17.29 -21.27
N ASP A 264 24.63 18.42 -21.42
CA ASP A 264 24.70 19.44 -20.37
C ASP A 264 23.40 20.23 -20.36
N ASN A 265 22.53 19.87 -19.42
CA ASN A 265 21.23 20.46 -19.21
C ASN A 265 21.27 21.73 -18.34
N GLY A 266 22.46 22.20 -17.94
CA GLY A 266 22.60 23.36 -17.06
C GLY A 266 22.14 23.11 -15.63
N LEU A 267 21.90 21.85 -15.24
CA LEU A 267 21.46 21.42 -13.90
C LEU A 267 22.47 20.47 -13.25
N LEU A 268 23.68 20.36 -13.81
CA LEU A 268 24.77 19.56 -13.27
C LEU A 268 25.51 20.29 -12.13
N ARG A 269 26.35 19.55 -11.39
CA ARG A 269 27.26 20.11 -10.39
C ARG A 269 28.28 21.04 -11.04
N LYS A 270 28.97 21.82 -10.21
CA LYS A 270 30.04 22.71 -10.65
C LYS A 270 31.06 21.93 -11.49
N ASP A 271 31.36 22.45 -12.67
CA ASP A 271 32.34 21.91 -13.63
C ASP A 271 32.12 20.45 -14.08
N GLU A 272 30.95 19.86 -13.78
CA GLU A 272 30.71 18.43 -13.96
C GLU A 272 30.75 17.98 -15.42
N ALA A 273 30.17 18.75 -16.35
CA ALA A 273 30.23 18.41 -17.76
C ALA A 273 31.68 18.33 -18.26
N THR A 274 32.49 19.34 -17.93
CA THR A 274 33.91 19.41 -18.29
C THR A 274 34.72 18.26 -17.67
N GLU A 275 34.51 17.96 -16.39
CA GLU A 275 35.17 16.85 -15.71
C GLU A 275 34.79 15.49 -16.33
N VAL A 276 33.52 15.29 -16.67
CA VAL A 276 33.05 14.05 -17.30
C VAL A 276 33.66 13.89 -18.68
N VAL A 277 33.71 14.97 -19.48
CA VAL A 277 34.33 14.98 -20.81
C VAL A 277 35.81 14.64 -20.72
N ASP A 278 36.58 15.35 -19.90
CA ASP A 278 38.03 15.07 -19.74
C ASP A 278 38.27 13.63 -19.28
N ARG A 279 37.51 13.16 -18.31
CA ARG A 279 37.68 11.79 -17.82
C ARG A 279 37.35 10.74 -18.88
N LEU A 280 36.18 10.83 -19.52
CA LEU A 280 35.72 9.78 -20.41
C LEU A 280 36.45 9.81 -21.77
N GLN A 281 36.72 11.00 -22.31
CA GLN A 281 37.48 11.13 -23.56
C GLN A 281 38.98 10.92 -23.33
N THR A 282 39.61 11.69 -22.44
CA THR A 282 41.08 11.71 -22.29
C THR A 282 41.61 10.44 -21.63
N LYS A 283 40.94 9.94 -20.57
CA LYS A 283 41.46 8.80 -19.79
C LYS A 283 40.94 7.44 -20.25
N LEU A 284 39.70 7.38 -20.76
CA LEU A 284 39.06 6.12 -21.16
C LEU A 284 38.90 5.96 -22.67
N GLY A 285 39.24 6.98 -23.47
CA GLY A 285 39.20 6.90 -24.94
C GLY A 285 37.78 6.76 -25.51
N ILE A 286 36.75 7.17 -24.77
CA ILE A 286 35.36 7.12 -25.24
C ILE A 286 35.11 8.30 -26.18
N ASN A 287 34.54 8.04 -27.35
CA ASN A 287 34.11 9.08 -28.27
C ASN A 287 32.82 9.76 -27.77
N LEU A 288 32.97 10.64 -26.77
CA LEU A 288 31.86 11.32 -26.10
C LEU A 288 31.54 12.65 -26.78
N LYS A 289 30.32 12.84 -27.27
CA LYS A 289 29.84 14.14 -27.75
C LYS A 289 29.14 14.89 -26.60
N CYS A 290 29.68 16.04 -26.21
CA CYS A 290 29.05 16.91 -25.23
C CYS A 290 28.20 17.98 -25.91
N ILE A 291 26.93 18.09 -25.50
CA ILE A 291 25.97 19.05 -26.05
C ILE A 291 25.56 20.01 -24.96
N ASN A 292 25.87 21.29 -25.15
CA ASN A 292 25.39 22.31 -24.25
C ASN A 292 23.96 22.70 -24.63
N ALA A 293 23.00 22.31 -23.79
CA ALA A 293 21.59 22.64 -23.91
C ALA A 293 21.08 23.47 -22.72
N SER A 294 21.98 24.00 -21.89
CA SER A 294 21.65 24.72 -20.65
C SER A 294 20.58 25.78 -20.85
N ASP A 295 20.71 26.64 -21.87
CA ASP A 295 19.75 27.71 -22.13
C ASP A 295 18.34 27.18 -22.48
N ARG A 296 18.25 26.05 -23.20
CA ARG A 296 16.95 25.42 -23.54
C ARG A 296 16.25 24.93 -22.28
N PHE A 297 16.96 24.21 -21.42
CA PHE A 297 16.42 23.70 -20.16
C PHE A 297 16.02 24.82 -19.21
N LEU A 298 16.90 25.81 -19.00
CA LEU A 298 16.63 26.93 -18.09
C LEU A 298 15.45 27.79 -18.59
N THR A 299 15.32 27.97 -19.90
CA THR A 299 14.16 28.66 -20.48
C THR A 299 12.87 27.91 -20.23
N ALA A 300 12.87 26.59 -20.41
CA ALA A 300 11.68 25.76 -20.20
C ALA A 300 11.28 25.60 -18.72
N LEU A 301 12.25 25.71 -17.80
CA LEU A 301 12.02 25.62 -16.35
C LEU A 301 11.66 26.95 -15.70
N LYS A 302 11.68 28.06 -16.45
CA LYS A 302 11.38 29.39 -15.94
C LYS A 302 9.95 29.45 -15.39
N GLY A 303 9.80 29.89 -14.14
CA GLY A 303 8.49 29.95 -13.46
C GLY A 303 7.93 28.58 -13.03
N VAL A 304 8.62 27.47 -13.29
CA VAL A 304 8.18 26.13 -12.87
C VAL A 304 8.63 25.88 -11.44
N THR A 305 7.67 25.75 -10.54
CA THR A 305 7.92 25.48 -9.11
C THR A 305 7.54 24.06 -8.70
N GLU A 306 6.57 23.46 -9.38
CA GLU A 306 6.03 22.14 -9.05
C GLU A 306 7.02 21.02 -9.47
N PRO A 307 7.41 20.10 -8.55
CA PRO A 307 8.54 19.20 -8.78
C PRO A 307 8.34 18.21 -9.93
N GLU A 308 7.13 17.70 -10.11
CA GLU A 308 6.84 16.72 -11.16
C GLU A 308 6.81 17.35 -12.55
N THR A 309 6.35 18.59 -12.63
CA THR A 309 6.40 19.42 -13.84
C THR A 309 7.86 19.69 -14.19
N LYS A 310 8.74 19.99 -13.22
CA LYS A 310 10.19 20.08 -13.49
C LYS A 310 10.71 18.77 -14.10
N ARG A 311 10.38 17.62 -13.50
CA ARG A 311 10.83 16.29 -13.97
C ARG A 311 10.35 15.98 -15.38
N LYS A 312 9.05 16.18 -15.66
CA LYS A 312 8.46 15.96 -16.99
C LYS A 312 9.09 16.86 -18.04
N THR A 313 9.25 18.15 -17.74
CA THR A 313 9.90 19.11 -18.65
C THR A 313 11.34 18.71 -18.95
N ILE A 314 12.12 18.33 -17.94
CA ILE A 314 13.50 17.87 -18.12
C ILE A 314 13.55 16.58 -18.94
N GLY A 315 12.70 15.59 -18.61
CA GLY A 315 12.66 14.31 -19.32
C GLY A 315 12.32 14.48 -20.81
N ASN A 316 11.29 15.26 -21.12
CA ASN A 316 10.85 15.51 -22.49
C ASN A 316 11.95 16.19 -23.32
N LEU A 317 12.54 17.28 -22.81
CA LEU A 317 13.62 17.99 -23.49
C LEU A 317 14.86 17.12 -23.69
N PHE A 318 15.18 16.28 -22.71
CA PHE A 318 16.30 15.35 -22.81
C PHE A 318 16.11 14.40 -23.99
N ILE A 319 14.90 13.87 -24.17
CA ILE A 319 14.58 12.94 -25.26
C ILE A 319 14.56 13.64 -26.61
N GLU A 320 13.97 14.83 -26.69
CA GLU A 320 13.98 15.64 -27.91
C GLU A 320 15.42 15.88 -28.39
N LEU A 321 16.30 16.32 -27.49
CA LEU A 321 17.72 16.54 -27.81
C LEU A 321 18.44 15.26 -28.22
N PHE A 322 18.12 14.14 -27.55
CA PHE A 322 18.74 12.87 -27.87
C PHE A 322 18.29 12.35 -29.25
N GLN A 323 17.03 12.56 -29.62
CA GLN A 323 16.51 12.25 -30.95
C GLN A 323 17.12 13.15 -32.03
N GLU A 324 17.22 14.46 -31.78
CA GLU A 324 17.89 15.41 -32.67
C GLU A 324 19.34 14.95 -32.99
N GLU A 325 20.02 14.35 -32.02
CA GLU A 325 21.38 13.86 -32.19
C GLU A 325 21.47 12.52 -32.87
N ALA A 326 20.54 11.61 -32.57
CA ALA A 326 20.42 10.35 -33.29
C ALA A 326 20.24 10.60 -34.81
N GLU A 327 19.42 11.60 -35.18
CA GLU A 327 19.20 12.00 -36.56
C GLU A 327 20.44 12.63 -37.24
N ARG A 328 21.34 13.26 -36.46
CA ARG A 328 22.58 13.89 -36.96
C ARG A 328 23.72 12.93 -37.25
N ILE A 329 23.68 11.71 -36.70
CA ILE A 329 24.77 10.72 -36.84
C ILE A 329 24.97 10.29 -38.31
N GLY A 330 24.00 10.53 -39.20
CA GLY A 330 24.13 10.28 -40.64
C GLY A 330 24.10 8.80 -41.03
N HIS A 331 23.99 7.92 -40.03
CA HIS A 331 23.79 6.48 -40.15
C HIS A 331 22.52 6.10 -39.38
N PRO A 332 21.75 5.10 -39.83
CA PRO A 332 20.64 4.58 -39.06
C PRO A 332 21.19 4.04 -37.74
N VAL A 333 20.69 4.59 -36.63
CA VAL A 333 20.94 4.07 -35.30
C VAL A 333 19.85 3.05 -35.02
N ASP A 334 20.22 1.82 -34.71
CA ASP A 334 19.27 0.72 -34.49
C ASP A 334 19.04 0.47 -32.99
N PHE A 335 19.97 0.93 -32.14
CA PHE A 335 20.00 0.58 -30.73
C PHE A 335 20.25 1.78 -29.80
N LEU A 336 19.65 1.70 -28.61
CA LEU A 336 19.82 2.62 -27.49
C LEU A 336 20.45 1.88 -26.31
N LEU A 337 21.56 2.42 -25.79
CA LEU A 337 22.16 1.96 -24.53
C LEU A 337 21.35 2.43 -23.32
N GLN A 338 21.02 1.50 -22.43
CA GLN A 338 20.45 1.79 -21.12
C GLN A 338 21.26 1.11 -20.02
N GLY A 339 21.62 1.88 -18.98
CA GLY A 339 22.37 1.39 -17.82
C GLY A 339 21.49 0.74 -16.75
N THR A 340 20.54 -0.11 -17.16
CA THR A 340 19.63 -0.83 -16.24
C THR A 340 20.41 -1.82 -15.40
N LEU A 341 20.11 -1.91 -14.10
CA LEU A 341 20.76 -2.84 -13.18
C LEU A 341 19.80 -3.96 -12.75
N TYR A 342 20.34 -5.02 -12.13
CA TYR A 342 19.56 -6.18 -11.70
C TYR A 342 18.41 -5.85 -10.72
N PRO A 343 18.57 -4.93 -9.74
CA PRO A 343 17.45 -4.50 -8.90
C PRO A 343 16.26 -3.93 -9.68
N ASP A 344 16.51 -3.23 -10.79
CA ASP A 344 15.45 -2.66 -11.63
C ASP A 344 14.70 -3.76 -12.40
N VAL A 345 15.40 -4.83 -12.78
CA VAL A 345 14.81 -6.02 -13.40
C VAL A 345 13.94 -6.79 -12.41
N ILE A 346 14.44 -7.02 -11.18
CA ILE A 346 13.69 -7.75 -10.14
C ILE A 346 12.35 -7.08 -9.83
N GLU A 347 12.33 -5.75 -9.71
CA GLU A 347 11.09 -4.99 -9.44
C GLU A 347 10.01 -5.23 -10.52
N SER A 348 10.41 -5.58 -11.74
CA SER A 348 9.50 -5.86 -12.86
C SER A 348 8.91 -7.29 -12.87
N ILE A 349 9.48 -8.26 -12.13
CA ILE A 349 9.20 -9.72 -12.24
C ILE A 349 8.39 -10.29 -11.04
N SER A 350 8.04 -9.47 -10.03
CA SER A 350 7.37 -9.90 -8.78
C SER A 350 6.16 -10.86 -8.95
N TYR A 351 5.99 -11.83 -8.03
CA TYR A 351 4.94 -12.86 -8.09
C TYR A 351 3.51 -12.30 -7.99
N LYS A 352 3.33 -11.07 -7.49
CA LYS A 352 2.04 -10.38 -7.42
C LYS A 352 1.61 -9.76 -8.77
N GLY A 353 2.15 -10.27 -9.89
CA GLY A 353 2.15 -9.59 -11.18
C GLY A 353 3.24 -8.51 -11.24
N PRO A 354 3.48 -7.88 -12.41
CA PRO A 354 4.44 -6.80 -12.51
C PRO A 354 4.11 -5.80 -11.40
N SER A 355 5.04 -5.60 -10.47
CA SER A 355 4.83 -4.80 -9.26
C SER A 355 4.47 -3.39 -9.69
N ALA A 356 3.18 -3.10 -9.90
CA ALA A 356 2.61 -1.88 -10.45
C ALA A 356 3.56 -1.02 -11.32
N THR A 357 4.26 -1.55 -12.33
CA THR A 357 5.26 -0.79 -13.13
C THR A 357 6.19 0.10 -12.28
N ILE A 358 6.55 -0.32 -11.07
CA ILE A 358 7.44 0.44 -10.20
C ILE A 358 8.81 0.40 -10.88
N LYS A 359 9.28 1.62 -11.20
CA LYS A 359 10.45 1.97 -12.03
C LYS A 359 10.35 1.69 -13.53
N THR A 360 9.55 2.47 -14.24
CA THR A 360 9.84 2.78 -15.66
C THR A 360 11.01 3.75 -15.85
N HIS A 361 11.63 4.27 -14.78
CA HIS A 361 12.43 5.49 -14.87
C HIS A 361 13.71 5.43 -14.02
N HIS A 362 14.72 4.72 -14.50
CA HIS A 362 16.09 5.13 -14.27
C HIS A 362 16.88 5.23 -15.59
N ASN A 363 17.64 6.32 -15.66
CA ASN A 363 18.53 6.80 -16.72
C ASN A 363 17.95 7.44 -18.00
N VAL A 364 16.70 7.23 -18.40
CA VAL A 364 16.01 8.15 -19.33
C VAL A 364 14.50 8.12 -19.07
N GLY A 365 13.99 9.08 -18.29
CA GLY A 365 12.56 9.18 -18.02
C GLY A 365 11.80 9.69 -19.24
N GLY A 366 10.91 8.88 -19.80
CA GLY A 366 9.85 9.34 -20.70
C GLY A 366 9.99 8.97 -22.17
N LEU A 367 10.66 7.87 -22.55
CA LEU A 367 10.75 7.48 -23.96
C LEU A 367 9.35 7.44 -24.59
N PRO A 368 9.11 8.16 -25.71
CA PRO A 368 7.82 8.16 -26.37
C PRO A 368 7.43 6.72 -26.75
N GLU A 369 6.12 6.42 -26.76
CA GLU A 369 5.57 5.09 -27.15
C GLU A 369 6.01 4.62 -28.55
N LYS A 370 6.64 5.50 -29.33
CA LYS A 370 7.21 5.24 -30.65
C LYS A 370 8.69 5.59 -30.69
N MET A 371 9.52 4.86 -29.94
CA MET A 371 10.95 4.84 -30.23
C MET A 371 11.26 3.68 -31.18
N HIS A 372 11.86 3.98 -32.33
CA HIS A 372 12.24 2.98 -33.34
C HIS A 372 13.56 2.24 -33.00
N LEU A 373 14.12 2.44 -31.80
CA LEU A 373 15.40 1.89 -31.36
C LEU A 373 15.20 0.67 -30.45
N LYS A 374 16.04 -0.36 -30.62
CA LYS A 374 16.11 -1.53 -29.73
C LYS A 374 16.98 -1.24 -28.52
N LEU A 375 16.66 -1.78 -27.35
CA LEU A 375 17.45 -1.54 -26.13
C LEU A 375 18.66 -2.48 -26.02
N ILE A 376 19.77 -1.96 -25.49
CA ILE A 376 20.94 -2.73 -25.06
C ILE A 376 21.20 -2.41 -23.59
N GLU A 377 21.13 -3.45 -22.74
CA GLU A 377 21.18 -3.32 -21.28
C GLU A 377 22.27 -4.23 -20.70
N PRO A 378 23.57 -3.91 -20.89
CA PRO A 378 24.66 -4.84 -20.60
C PRO A 378 24.88 -5.04 -19.11
N LEU A 379 24.30 -4.20 -18.24
CA LEU A 379 24.46 -4.27 -16.79
C LEU A 379 23.24 -4.88 -16.09
N ARG A 380 22.26 -5.38 -16.86
CA ARG A 380 20.96 -5.82 -16.36
C ARG A 380 21.04 -6.97 -15.35
N GLU A 381 22.14 -7.70 -15.30
CA GLU A 381 22.36 -8.87 -14.42
C GLU A 381 23.28 -8.60 -13.24
N LEU A 382 23.71 -7.34 -13.09
CA LEU A 382 24.64 -6.91 -12.07
C LEU A 382 23.99 -6.04 -11.00
N PHE A 383 24.39 -6.27 -9.76
CA PHE A 383 24.19 -5.37 -8.64
C PHE A 383 25.17 -4.19 -8.70
N LYS A 384 24.88 -3.14 -7.92
CA LYS A 384 25.63 -1.89 -7.94
C LYS A 384 27.10 -2.05 -7.50
N ASP A 385 27.36 -2.92 -6.54
CA ASP A 385 28.71 -3.30 -6.10
C ASP A 385 29.46 -4.06 -7.18
N GLU A 386 28.81 -5.00 -7.86
CA GLU A 386 29.39 -5.71 -9.02
C GLU A 386 29.72 -4.77 -10.17
N VAL A 387 28.85 -3.80 -10.48
CA VAL A 387 29.14 -2.75 -11.47
C VAL A 387 30.36 -1.92 -11.09
N ARG A 388 30.58 -1.66 -9.79
CA ARG A 388 31.77 -0.96 -9.32
C ARG A 388 33.03 -1.81 -9.51
N GLU A 389 32.99 -3.08 -9.12
CA GLU A 389 34.09 -4.02 -9.32
C GLU A 389 34.41 -4.20 -10.81
N LEU A 390 33.38 -4.31 -11.66
CA LEU A 390 33.49 -4.33 -13.10
C LEU A 390 34.14 -3.06 -13.65
N GLY A 391 33.74 -1.88 -13.16
CA GLY A 391 34.37 -0.61 -13.55
C GLY A 391 35.86 -0.57 -13.23
N MET A 392 36.26 -1.04 -12.05
CA MET A 392 37.67 -1.17 -11.67
C MET A 392 38.41 -2.18 -12.57
N ALA A 393 37.79 -3.32 -12.88
CA ALA A 393 38.33 -4.32 -13.79
C ALA A 393 38.51 -3.79 -15.22
N LEU A 394 37.65 -2.87 -15.65
CA LEU A 394 37.73 -2.15 -16.92
C LEU A 394 38.72 -0.97 -16.92
N GLY A 395 39.43 -0.73 -15.81
CA GLY A 395 40.44 0.33 -15.71
C GLY A 395 39.87 1.73 -15.46
N ILE A 396 38.61 1.84 -15.04
CA ILE A 396 38.05 3.10 -14.55
C ILE A 396 38.69 3.41 -13.19
N ASP A 397 39.09 4.66 -12.98
CA ASP A 397 39.76 5.07 -11.75
C ASP A 397 38.84 4.97 -10.52
N GLU A 398 39.43 4.66 -9.36
CA GLU A 398 38.68 4.45 -8.13
C GLU A 398 37.76 5.64 -7.75
N PRO A 399 38.21 6.92 -7.78
CA PRO A 399 37.33 8.05 -7.50
C PRO A 399 36.08 8.12 -8.38
N SER A 400 36.19 7.67 -9.63
CA SER A 400 35.08 7.62 -10.58
C SER A 400 34.07 6.53 -10.28
N VAL A 401 34.54 5.37 -9.85
CA VAL A 401 33.71 4.20 -9.49
C VAL A 401 32.95 4.43 -8.17
N TRP A 402 33.56 5.13 -7.22
CA TRP A 402 32.95 5.42 -5.92
C TRP A 402 32.16 6.75 -5.87
N ARG A 403 31.93 7.37 -7.03
CA ARG A 403 31.13 8.61 -7.13
C ARG A 403 29.70 8.35 -6.64
N HIS A 404 29.18 9.26 -5.82
CA HIS A 404 27.79 9.19 -5.37
C HIS A 404 26.81 9.29 -6.55
N PRO A 405 25.68 8.58 -6.50
CA PRO A 405 24.60 8.74 -7.48
C PRO A 405 24.15 10.19 -7.59
N PHE A 406 23.87 10.61 -8.82
CA PHE A 406 23.35 11.93 -9.13
C PHE A 406 21.99 11.78 -9.84
N PRO A 407 20.94 12.49 -9.40
CA PRO A 407 19.61 12.33 -9.97
C PRO A 407 19.56 12.84 -11.42
N GLY A 408 18.72 12.22 -12.26
CA GLY A 408 18.53 12.63 -13.66
C GLY A 408 18.13 14.11 -13.84
N PRO A 409 17.13 14.61 -13.09
CA PRO A 409 16.79 16.04 -13.04
C PRO A 409 17.90 16.95 -12.46
N GLY A 410 18.99 16.37 -11.96
CA GLY A 410 20.12 17.09 -11.37
C GLY A 410 19.73 18.00 -10.22
N LEU A 411 20.28 19.21 -10.23
CA LEU A 411 20.04 20.23 -9.21
C LEU A 411 18.60 20.77 -9.18
N ALA A 412 17.77 20.50 -10.20
CA ALA A 412 16.38 21.00 -10.23
C ALA A 412 15.52 20.44 -9.09
N ILE A 413 15.84 19.23 -8.59
CA ILE A 413 15.17 18.62 -7.44
C ILE A 413 15.90 18.88 -6.11
N ARG A 414 16.93 19.74 -6.14
CA ARG A 414 17.69 20.19 -4.96
C ARG A 414 17.58 21.69 -4.75
N VAL A 415 17.04 22.42 -5.71
CA VAL A 415 16.53 23.78 -5.53
C VAL A 415 15.03 23.69 -5.34
N LEU A 416 14.57 23.89 -4.11
CA LEU A 416 13.14 23.90 -3.81
C LEU A 416 12.49 25.19 -4.32
N GLY A 417 11.37 25.06 -5.02
CA GLY A 417 10.70 26.18 -5.69
C GLY A 417 11.24 26.43 -7.10
N GLU A 418 11.27 27.70 -7.52
CA GLU A 418 11.66 28.12 -8.86
C GLU A 418 13.16 27.92 -9.13
N ILE A 419 13.49 27.46 -10.33
CA ILE A 419 14.88 27.28 -10.78
C ILE A 419 15.37 28.56 -11.45
N THR A 420 16.33 29.24 -10.83
CA THR A 420 17.00 30.42 -11.41
C THR A 420 18.51 30.20 -11.52
N PRO A 421 19.20 30.88 -12.47
CA PRO A 421 20.65 30.81 -12.58
C PRO A 421 21.38 31.15 -11.27
N GLU A 422 20.89 32.15 -10.53
CA GLU A 422 21.47 32.54 -9.25
C GLU A 422 21.28 31.46 -8.18
N ALA A 423 20.11 30.82 -8.15
CA ALA A 423 19.84 29.72 -7.21
C ALA A 423 20.73 28.51 -7.48
N LEU A 424 20.91 28.16 -8.76
CA LEU A 424 21.80 27.07 -9.18
C LEU A 424 23.26 27.36 -8.83
N GLU A 425 23.72 28.59 -9.05
CA GLU A 425 25.10 28.96 -8.74
C GLU A 425 25.38 28.95 -7.23
N THR A 426 24.46 29.50 -6.43
CA THR A 426 24.52 29.40 -4.97
C THR A 426 24.60 27.94 -4.53
N LEU A 427 23.74 27.07 -5.07
CA LEU A 427 23.72 25.65 -4.69
C LEU A 427 24.99 24.92 -5.14
N ARG A 428 25.50 25.15 -6.36
CA ARG A 428 26.75 24.56 -6.87
C ARG A 428 27.94 24.89 -5.98
N HIS A 429 28.04 26.14 -5.55
CA HIS A 429 29.12 26.57 -4.66
C HIS A 429 29.02 25.89 -3.28
N ALA A 430 27.83 25.87 -2.69
CA ALA A 430 27.62 25.19 -1.41
C ALA A 430 27.89 23.68 -1.49
N ASP A 431 27.39 23.01 -2.55
CA ASP A 431 27.61 21.58 -2.78
C ASP A 431 29.10 21.27 -3.00
N SER A 432 29.82 22.10 -3.75
CA SER A 432 31.27 21.95 -3.98
C SER A 432 32.06 21.99 -2.66
N ILE A 433 31.79 22.95 -1.78
CA ILE A 433 32.46 23.06 -0.46
C ILE A 433 32.13 21.84 0.40
N PHE A 434 30.86 21.42 0.42
CA PHE A 434 30.42 20.28 1.21
C PHE A 434 31.12 18.98 0.77
N ILE A 435 31.15 18.70 -0.53
CA ILE A 435 31.80 17.51 -1.08
C ILE A 435 33.33 17.56 -0.88
N GLU A 436 33.95 18.74 -0.96
CA GLU A 436 35.38 18.93 -0.67
C GLU A 436 35.70 18.55 0.78
N GLU A 437 34.98 19.12 1.76
CA GLU A 437 35.17 18.81 3.18
C GLU A 437 34.89 17.32 3.49
N LEU A 438 33.91 16.73 2.81
CA LEU A 438 33.56 15.32 2.96
C LEU A 438 34.68 14.39 2.46
N ARG A 439 35.40 14.80 1.40
CA ARG A 439 36.59 14.09 0.90
C ARG A 439 37.80 14.30 1.81
N ASN A 440 38.07 15.55 2.21
CA ASN A 440 39.20 15.91 3.08
C ASN A 440 39.14 15.22 4.45
N SER A 441 37.93 14.97 4.95
CA SER A 441 37.69 14.25 6.20
C SER A 441 37.66 12.73 6.07
N GLY A 442 37.76 12.18 4.84
CA GLY A 442 37.74 10.74 4.58
C GLY A 442 36.35 10.08 4.64
N HIS A 443 35.28 10.85 4.85
CA HIS A 443 33.93 10.32 5.02
C HIS A 443 33.19 10.03 3.69
N TYR A 444 33.67 10.55 2.57
CA TYR A 444 33.02 10.42 1.25
C TYR A 444 32.69 8.97 0.85
N LYS A 445 33.63 8.03 1.02
CA LYS A 445 33.42 6.61 0.67
C LYS A 445 32.45 5.90 1.60
N THR A 446 32.34 6.35 2.85
CA THR A 446 31.47 5.75 3.86
C THR A 446 30.03 6.27 3.81
N THR A 447 29.82 7.44 3.21
CA THR A 447 28.49 7.96 2.87
C THR A 447 27.99 7.32 1.59
N GLY A 448 26.76 6.81 1.58
CA GLY A 448 26.13 6.25 0.38
C GLY A 448 25.71 7.33 -0.63
N GLN A 449 25.26 8.49 -0.13
CA GLN A 449 25.00 9.68 -0.94
C GLN A 449 25.10 10.93 -0.06
N ALA A 450 25.63 12.02 -0.61
CA ALA A 450 25.74 13.30 0.06
C ALA A 450 25.53 14.46 -0.92
N PHE A 451 24.75 15.47 -0.53
CA PHE A 451 24.49 16.68 -1.33
C PHE A 451 23.90 17.84 -0.51
N CYS A 452 23.92 19.04 -1.10
CA CYS A 452 23.21 20.22 -0.60
C CYS A 452 21.81 20.37 -1.24
N VAL A 453 20.90 21.02 -0.50
CA VAL A 453 19.56 21.45 -0.94
C VAL A 453 19.40 22.93 -0.60
N LEU A 454 18.94 23.73 -1.56
CA LEU A 454 18.66 25.16 -1.36
C LEU A 454 17.18 25.36 -1.01
N LEU A 455 16.91 25.98 0.13
CA LEU A 455 15.54 26.20 0.61
C LEU A 455 14.99 27.56 0.14
N PRO A 456 13.68 27.68 -0.14
CA PRO A 456 13.05 28.92 -0.60
C PRO A 456 12.70 29.83 0.58
N VAL A 457 13.46 29.75 1.67
CA VAL A 457 13.27 30.53 2.89
C VAL A 457 14.50 31.39 3.13
N LYS A 458 14.26 32.57 3.72
CA LYS A 458 15.31 33.47 4.14
C LYS A 458 15.41 33.50 5.66
N SER A 459 16.62 33.65 6.18
CA SER A 459 16.87 33.77 7.60
C SER A 459 17.56 35.10 7.91
N VAL A 460 17.31 35.63 9.11
CA VAL A 460 18.10 36.73 9.64
C VAL A 460 19.46 36.19 10.10
N GLY A 461 20.52 36.85 9.68
CA GLY A 461 21.88 36.63 10.14
C GLY A 461 22.53 37.95 10.56
N VAL A 462 23.63 37.85 11.29
CA VAL A 462 24.54 38.96 11.53
C VAL A 462 25.86 38.57 10.90
N MET A 463 26.27 39.27 9.85
CA MET A 463 27.52 39.03 9.15
C MET A 463 28.28 40.36 9.09
N GLY A 464 29.44 40.42 9.76
CA GLY A 464 30.11 41.69 10.07
C GLY A 464 29.26 42.56 11.01
N ASP A 465 29.19 43.87 10.74
CA ASP A 465 28.44 44.85 11.55
C ASP A 465 26.97 45.03 11.10
N GLY A 466 26.50 44.27 10.10
CA GLY A 466 25.18 44.43 9.47
C GLY A 466 24.26 43.22 9.64
N ARG A 467 22.95 43.47 9.66
CA ARG A 467 21.93 42.42 9.55
C ARG A 467 21.81 41.96 8.09
N THR A 468 21.81 40.66 7.87
CA THR A 468 21.63 40.04 6.55
C THR A 468 20.32 39.24 6.52
N TYR A 469 19.72 39.15 5.32
CA TYR A 469 18.50 38.38 5.09
C TYR A 469 18.68 37.50 3.86
N GLU A 470 19.30 36.34 4.07
CA GLU A 470 19.82 35.46 3.02
C GLU A 470 19.23 34.04 3.11
N LYS A 471 19.49 33.22 2.10
CA LYS A 471 18.88 31.89 1.96
C LYS A 471 19.46 30.89 2.96
N VAL A 472 18.74 29.78 3.13
CA VAL A 472 19.17 28.64 3.96
C VAL A 472 19.56 27.47 3.06
N VAL A 473 20.69 26.84 3.35
CA VAL A 473 21.12 25.58 2.72
C VAL A 473 20.94 24.43 3.70
N ALA A 474 20.30 23.36 3.28
CA ALA A 474 20.30 22.08 3.98
C ALA A 474 21.38 21.17 3.40
N ILE A 475 22.20 20.55 4.25
CA ILE A 475 23.09 19.46 3.86
C ILE A 475 22.42 18.13 4.19
N ARG A 476 22.52 17.17 3.27
CA ARG A 476 21.96 15.82 3.37
C ARG A 476 23.08 14.80 3.14
N ALA A 477 23.25 13.87 4.06
CA ALA A 477 24.11 12.70 3.86
C ALA A 477 23.43 11.46 4.45
N VAL A 478 23.53 10.33 3.75
CA VAL A 478 22.86 9.07 4.13
C VAL A 478 23.82 7.88 4.08
N SER A 479 23.59 6.93 4.99
CA SER A 479 24.18 5.60 5.00
C SER A 479 23.16 4.61 4.44
N THR A 480 23.51 3.89 3.38
CA THR A 480 22.62 2.89 2.78
C THR A 480 23.41 1.81 2.06
N SER A 481 22.83 0.61 2.01
CA SER A 481 23.39 -0.53 1.27
C SER A 481 22.60 -0.87 0.00
N ASP A 482 21.35 -0.41 -0.12
CA ASP A 482 20.41 -0.77 -1.20
C ASP A 482 19.57 0.42 -1.71
N TYR A 483 19.72 1.62 -1.14
CA TYR A 483 18.91 2.83 -1.39
C TYR A 483 17.39 2.66 -1.13
N MET A 484 16.93 1.49 -0.70
CA MET A 484 15.54 1.20 -0.30
C MET A 484 15.31 1.61 1.15
N THR A 485 16.27 1.31 2.01
CA THR A 485 16.36 1.83 3.38
C THR A 485 17.62 2.67 3.53
N ALA A 486 17.53 3.78 4.26
CA ALA A 486 18.69 4.64 4.47
C ALA A 486 18.60 5.34 5.81
N ASP A 487 19.67 5.29 6.60
CA ASP A 487 19.78 6.12 7.78
C ASP A 487 20.49 7.42 7.44
N TRP A 488 20.26 8.50 8.19
CA TRP A 488 21.06 9.71 8.04
C TRP A 488 22.48 9.44 8.54
N TYR A 489 23.49 10.04 7.89
CA TYR A 489 24.87 9.76 8.23
C TYR A 489 25.27 10.48 9.53
N HIS A 490 25.81 9.78 10.50
CA HIS A 490 26.30 10.38 11.76
C HIS A 490 27.63 11.13 11.54
N MET A 491 27.55 12.33 10.97
CA MET A 491 28.72 13.17 10.69
C MET A 491 29.32 13.72 11.99
N PRO A 492 30.66 13.69 12.16
CA PRO A 492 31.29 14.32 13.33
C PRO A 492 30.98 15.82 13.40
N TYR A 493 30.63 16.32 14.58
CA TYR A 493 30.25 17.72 14.78
C TYR A 493 31.31 18.72 14.32
N GLU A 494 32.60 18.40 14.49
CA GLU A 494 33.70 19.24 14.02
C GLU A 494 33.74 19.38 12.49
N VAL A 495 33.40 18.31 11.77
CA VAL A 495 33.32 18.31 10.30
C VAL A 495 32.11 19.15 9.86
N LEU A 496 30.94 18.95 10.49
CA LEU A 496 29.74 19.76 10.24
C LEU A 496 29.98 21.25 10.52
N GLY A 497 30.68 21.58 11.61
CA GLY A 497 31.02 22.95 11.98
C GLY A 497 31.89 23.62 10.93
N ARG A 498 32.92 22.93 10.41
CA ARG A 498 33.75 23.44 9.31
C ARG A 498 32.95 23.64 8.02
N MET A 499 32.15 22.66 7.62
CA MET A 499 31.28 22.75 6.45
C MET A 499 30.34 23.95 6.53
N SER A 500 29.65 24.10 7.68
CA SER A 500 28.74 25.22 7.94
C SER A 500 29.46 26.57 7.85
N ASN A 501 30.61 26.71 8.52
CA ASN A 501 31.39 27.94 8.52
C ASN A 501 31.89 28.31 7.12
N ARG A 502 32.41 27.36 6.35
CA ARG A 502 32.88 27.62 4.98
C ARG A 502 31.72 28.02 4.07
N ILE A 503 30.60 27.30 4.11
CA ILE A 503 29.42 27.62 3.30
C ILE A 503 28.91 29.05 3.60
N ILE A 504 28.78 29.43 4.88
CA ILE A 504 28.29 30.77 5.27
C ILE A 504 29.27 31.88 4.84
N ASN A 505 30.58 31.66 4.95
CA ASN A 505 31.57 32.71 4.69
C ASN A 505 31.95 32.83 3.20
N GLU A 506 31.91 31.73 2.45
CA GLU A 506 32.37 31.67 1.06
C GLU A 506 31.22 31.76 0.04
N VAL A 507 29.99 31.35 0.41
CA VAL A 507 28.83 31.33 -0.49
C VAL A 507 27.95 32.55 -0.30
N ARG A 508 28.08 33.51 -1.22
CA ARG A 508 27.24 34.71 -1.23
C ARG A 508 25.75 34.35 -1.31
N GLY A 509 24.94 34.93 -0.42
CA GLY A 509 23.49 34.72 -0.40
C GLY A 509 23.02 33.56 0.47
N VAL A 510 23.91 32.98 1.29
CA VAL A 510 23.62 31.97 2.31
C VAL A 510 24.13 32.45 3.66
N ASN A 511 23.27 32.48 4.68
CA ASN A 511 23.68 32.87 6.04
C ASN A 511 23.34 31.82 7.10
N ARG A 512 22.77 30.68 6.70
CA ARG A 512 22.42 29.59 7.60
C ARG A 512 22.52 28.26 6.88
N VAL A 513 23.09 27.29 7.59
CA VAL A 513 23.21 25.90 7.17
C VAL A 513 22.49 25.01 8.18
N VAL A 514 21.75 24.02 7.71
CA VAL A 514 21.06 23.01 8.53
C VAL A 514 21.44 21.61 8.06
N TYR A 515 21.32 20.60 8.92
CA TYR A 515 21.61 19.19 8.58
C TYR A 515 20.35 18.33 8.71
N ASP A 516 20.09 17.51 7.69
CA ASP A 516 18.93 16.61 7.66
C ASP A 516 19.22 15.29 8.39
N ILE A 517 18.56 15.11 9.52
CA ILE A 517 18.67 13.96 10.41
C ILE A 517 17.47 12.99 10.29
N SER A 518 16.77 12.99 9.15
CA SER A 518 15.59 12.15 8.92
C SER A 518 15.97 10.83 8.23
N SER A 519 15.60 9.68 8.78
CA SER A 519 15.83 8.35 8.16
C SER A 519 14.76 8.03 7.10
N LYS A 520 15.08 7.09 6.19
CA LYS A 520 14.17 6.51 5.20
C LYS A 520 13.84 5.06 5.58
N PRO A 521 12.56 4.72 5.85
CA PRO A 521 11.40 5.61 6.09
C PRO A 521 11.50 6.36 7.45
N PRO A 522 10.74 7.47 7.68
CA PRO A 522 9.59 7.97 6.90
C PRO A 522 9.92 8.99 5.79
N ALA A 523 11.13 9.56 5.77
CA ALA A 523 11.53 10.55 4.76
C ALA A 523 12.03 9.87 3.47
N THR A 524 12.30 10.66 2.43
CA THR A 524 13.04 10.21 1.25
C THR A 524 14.48 10.73 1.27
N ILE A 525 15.34 10.22 0.36
CA ILE A 525 16.74 10.68 0.31
C ILE A 525 16.81 12.12 -0.22
N GLU A 526 16.24 12.39 -1.41
CA GLU A 526 16.12 13.72 -2.00
C GLU A 526 14.92 14.48 -1.37
N TRP A 527 14.98 15.82 -1.36
CA TRP A 527 13.95 16.68 -0.73
C TRP A 527 12.80 17.03 -1.67
N ASP A 528 13.06 17.14 -2.97
CA ASP A 528 12.03 17.44 -3.97
C ASP A 528 11.52 16.13 -4.60
N ASN A 529 10.76 15.38 -3.80
CA ASN A 529 9.91 14.30 -4.28
C ASN A 529 8.48 14.61 -3.89
N VAL A 530 7.64 14.90 -4.88
CA VAL A 530 6.25 14.48 -4.79
C VAL A 530 6.30 12.96 -4.87
N LYS A 531 5.75 12.30 -3.86
CA LYS A 531 5.24 10.94 -3.86
C LYS A 531 5.42 10.19 -5.18
N LEU A 532 6.38 9.27 -5.20
CA LEU A 532 6.45 8.18 -6.18
C LEU A 532 5.19 7.28 -6.20
N ILE A 533 4.18 7.58 -5.38
CA ILE A 533 2.89 6.88 -5.32
C ILE A 533 1.72 7.72 -5.87
N GLU A 534 1.83 9.05 -6.08
CA GLU A 534 0.63 9.88 -6.29
C GLU A 534 0.48 10.66 -7.60
N GLN A 535 1.50 10.83 -8.44
CA GLN A 535 1.30 11.52 -9.73
C GLN A 535 1.10 10.60 -10.94
N ARG A 536 1.16 9.28 -10.76
CA ARG A 536 0.65 8.33 -11.76
C ARG A 536 -0.88 8.22 -11.75
N TYR A 537 -1.54 8.66 -10.67
CA TYR A 537 -2.99 8.52 -10.49
C TYR A 537 -3.82 9.65 -11.09
N LEU A 538 -3.30 10.88 -11.24
CA LEU A 538 -4.12 12.00 -11.74
C LEU A 538 -3.97 12.32 -13.23
N HIS A 539 -2.81 12.05 -13.86
CA HIS A 539 -2.64 12.38 -15.29
C HIS A 539 -3.15 11.29 -16.25
N THR A 540 -3.17 10.03 -15.80
CA THR A 540 -3.71 8.89 -16.56
C THR A 540 -5.25 8.87 -16.60
N VAL A 541 -5.91 9.73 -15.82
CA VAL A 541 -7.38 9.71 -15.63
C VAL A 541 -8.12 10.68 -16.57
N THR A 542 -7.42 11.47 -17.41
CA THR A 542 -8.14 12.37 -18.34
C THR A 542 -7.76 12.30 -19.81
N VAL A 543 -6.62 11.71 -20.18
CA VAL A 543 -6.29 11.47 -21.60
C VAL A 543 -5.40 10.23 -21.65
N GLN A 544 -5.71 9.26 -22.51
CA GLN A 544 -5.04 7.96 -22.68
C GLN A 544 -5.53 6.84 -21.75
N ASN A 545 -6.76 6.37 -21.96
CA ASN A 545 -7.12 4.99 -21.60
C ASN A 545 -8.34 4.45 -22.36
N GLU A 546 -8.45 4.71 -23.66
CA GLU A 546 -9.44 3.98 -24.48
C GLU A 546 -8.98 2.53 -24.77
N GLY A 547 -7.65 2.26 -24.83
CA GLY A 547 -7.12 0.94 -25.20
C GLY A 547 -6.87 -0.06 -24.06
N LEU A 548 -6.72 0.38 -22.81
CA LEU A 548 -6.52 -0.52 -21.65
C LEU A 548 -7.85 -0.99 -21.06
N ILE A 549 -8.90 -0.17 -21.22
CA ILE A 549 -10.29 -0.52 -20.88
C ILE A 549 -10.71 -1.74 -21.71
N ASP A 550 -10.46 -1.77 -23.02
CA ASP A 550 -10.80 -2.94 -23.86
C ASP A 550 -10.08 -4.25 -23.47
N LYS A 551 -8.88 -4.17 -22.87
CA LYS A 551 -8.10 -5.35 -22.44
C LYS A 551 -8.42 -5.83 -21.02
N LEU A 552 -8.86 -4.96 -20.13
CA LEU A 552 -9.28 -5.32 -18.77
C LEU A 552 -10.80 -5.56 -18.66
N CYS A 553 -11.62 -4.97 -19.55
CA CYS A 553 -13.07 -5.13 -19.61
C CYS A 553 -13.53 -6.40 -20.34
N THR A 554 -12.62 -7.31 -20.70
CA THR A 554 -12.98 -8.61 -21.28
C THR A 554 -12.89 -9.75 -20.25
N MET A 555 -13.43 -9.55 -19.04
CA MET A 555 -13.92 -10.67 -18.24
C MET A 555 -15.36 -10.97 -18.68
N ARG A 556 -15.44 -11.79 -19.73
CA ARG A 556 -16.67 -12.27 -20.34
C ARG A 556 -17.26 -13.38 -19.47
N ASP A 557 -18.22 -13.06 -18.60
CA ASP A 557 -19.48 -13.80 -18.57
C ASP A 557 -20.44 -13.18 -17.56
N ILE A 558 -21.47 -12.52 -18.06
CA ILE A 558 -22.67 -12.21 -17.27
C ILE A 558 -23.30 -13.49 -16.70
N ASP A 559 -23.09 -14.63 -17.39
CA ASP A 559 -23.50 -15.97 -16.98
C ASP A 559 -22.79 -16.45 -15.70
N ALA A 560 -21.74 -15.76 -15.24
CA ALA A 560 -21.13 -16.04 -13.94
C ALA A 560 -21.98 -15.56 -12.76
N TYR A 561 -23.03 -14.74 -13.00
CA TYR A 561 -23.87 -14.14 -11.96
C TYR A 561 -25.36 -14.38 -12.20
N GLU A 562 -26.06 -14.83 -11.16
CA GLU A 562 -27.51 -15.00 -11.13
C GLU A 562 -28.17 -13.77 -10.46
N THR A 563 -28.96 -13.00 -11.21
CA THR A 563 -29.71 -11.86 -10.67
C THR A 563 -30.88 -12.32 -9.81
N LEU A 564 -30.95 -11.84 -8.55
CA LEU A 564 -31.96 -12.23 -7.58
C LEU A 564 -33.09 -11.19 -7.45
N THR A 565 -32.77 -9.96 -7.09
CA THR A 565 -33.76 -8.89 -6.86
C THR A 565 -33.18 -7.50 -7.13
N VAL A 566 -34.04 -6.52 -7.40
CA VAL A 566 -33.63 -5.11 -7.50
C VAL A 566 -33.50 -4.52 -6.09
N LEU A 567 -32.34 -3.94 -5.78
CA LEU A 567 -32.04 -3.27 -4.51
C LEU A 567 -32.44 -1.79 -4.54
N GLY A 568 -32.25 -1.13 -5.68
CA GLY A 568 -32.62 0.27 -5.85
C GLY A 568 -32.56 0.73 -7.32
N SER A 569 -33.29 1.78 -7.64
CA SER A 569 -33.28 2.42 -8.97
C SER A 569 -32.86 3.88 -8.83
N GLY A 570 -31.73 4.26 -9.42
CA GLY A 570 -31.20 5.63 -9.43
C GLY A 570 -31.29 6.29 -10.80
N GLN A 571 -30.81 7.54 -10.88
CA GLN A 571 -30.74 8.34 -12.11
C GLN A 571 -29.80 7.71 -13.15
N PHE A 572 -28.75 7.02 -12.71
CA PHE A 572 -27.69 6.48 -13.57
C PHE A 572 -27.78 4.96 -13.79
N GLY A 573 -28.78 4.28 -13.25
CA GLY A 573 -28.93 2.82 -13.39
C GLY A 573 -29.75 2.17 -12.29
N ASN A 574 -29.95 0.86 -12.40
CA ASN A 574 -30.50 0.00 -11.36
C ASN A 574 -29.38 -0.70 -10.60
N VAL A 575 -29.50 -0.81 -9.29
CA VAL A 575 -28.65 -1.67 -8.47
C VAL A 575 -29.45 -2.93 -8.17
N VAL A 576 -28.88 -4.09 -8.51
CA VAL A 576 -29.50 -5.41 -8.33
C VAL A 576 -28.62 -6.29 -7.45
N LEU A 577 -29.24 -7.15 -6.66
CA LEU A 577 -28.57 -8.19 -5.91
C LEU A 577 -28.29 -9.35 -6.87
N VAL A 578 -27.03 -9.76 -6.95
CA VAL A 578 -26.57 -10.88 -7.77
C VAL A 578 -25.88 -11.93 -6.92
N ARG A 579 -25.93 -13.18 -7.37
CA ARG A 579 -25.24 -14.30 -6.75
C ARG A 579 -24.23 -14.87 -7.73
N ARG A 580 -22.96 -14.93 -7.35
CA ARG A 580 -21.93 -15.54 -8.20
C ARG A 580 -22.11 -17.05 -8.25
N ASN A 581 -22.08 -17.64 -9.44
CA ASN A 581 -22.38 -19.05 -9.64
C ASN A 581 -21.29 -19.99 -9.11
N SER A 582 -20.02 -19.55 -9.08
CA SER A 582 -18.88 -20.36 -8.65
C SER A 582 -18.88 -20.68 -7.16
N ASP A 583 -19.28 -19.73 -6.30
CA ASP A 583 -19.18 -19.85 -4.83
C ASP A 583 -20.46 -19.45 -4.10
N ARG A 584 -21.52 -19.09 -4.84
CA ARG A 584 -22.83 -18.70 -4.31
C ARG A 584 -22.81 -17.46 -3.40
N LYS A 585 -21.74 -16.67 -3.40
CA LYS A 585 -21.65 -15.41 -2.65
C LYS A 585 -22.52 -14.32 -3.27
N LEU A 586 -23.05 -13.44 -2.43
CA LEU A 586 -23.92 -12.33 -2.81
C LEU A 586 -23.12 -11.04 -3.07
N PHE A 587 -23.50 -10.31 -4.11
CA PHE A 587 -22.88 -9.05 -4.54
C PHE A 587 -23.94 -8.06 -5.01
N ALA A 588 -23.60 -6.77 -5.01
CA ALA A 588 -24.43 -5.73 -5.62
C ALA A 588 -23.90 -5.42 -7.02
N ALA A 589 -24.76 -5.46 -8.04
CA ALA A 589 -24.41 -5.08 -9.41
C ALA A 589 -25.16 -3.81 -9.81
N LYS A 590 -24.41 -2.75 -10.14
CA LYS A 590 -24.95 -1.49 -10.67
C LYS A 590 -24.96 -1.55 -12.19
N ILE A 591 -26.16 -1.52 -12.76
CA ILE A 591 -26.43 -1.68 -14.19
C ILE A 591 -26.98 -0.35 -14.73
N PRO A 592 -26.26 0.36 -15.62
CA PRO A 592 -26.75 1.57 -16.27
C PRO A 592 -28.05 1.35 -17.05
N HIS A 593 -28.88 2.39 -17.17
CA HIS A 593 -30.14 2.31 -17.91
C HIS A 593 -29.88 2.36 -19.43
N GLY A 594 -29.94 1.21 -20.11
CA GLY A 594 -29.86 1.11 -21.57
C GLY A 594 -28.50 1.53 -22.16
N ASP A 595 -28.46 1.86 -23.46
CA ASP A 595 -27.25 2.30 -24.19
C ASP A 595 -26.81 3.74 -23.85
N ASP A 596 -27.06 4.22 -22.62
CA ASP A 596 -26.60 5.55 -22.20
C ASP A 596 -25.07 5.55 -22.02
N ALA A 597 -24.38 5.98 -23.08
CA ALA A 597 -22.93 6.11 -23.11
C ALA A 597 -22.38 6.94 -21.93
N THR A 598 -23.13 7.91 -21.41
CA THR A 598 -22.72 8.75 -20.28
C THR A 598 -22.76 7.96 -18.97
N ALA A 599 -23.81 7.17 -18.76
CA ALA A 599 -23.95 6.32 -17.58
C ALA A 599 -22.96 5.14 -17.60
N CYS A 600 -22.72 4.56 -18.78
CA CYS A 600 -21.68 3.54 -18.96
C CYS A 600 -20.28 4.10 -18.70
N LEU A 601 -19.97 5.30 -19.19
CA LEU A 601 -18.70 5.97 -18.91
C LEU A 601 -18.54 6.26 -17.42
N ALA A 602 -19.59 6.75 -16.75
CA ALA A 602 -19.57 7.00 -15.31
C ALA A 602 -19.34 5.70 -14.51
N ALA A 603 -19.98 4.60 -14.88
CA ALA A 603 -19.78 3.29 -14.24
C ALA A 603 -18.35 2.77 -14.43
N ARG A 604 -17.73 2.96 -15.60
CA ARG A 604 -16.32 2.60 -15.83
C ARG A 604 -15.35 3.46 -15.02
N GLN A 605 -15.61 4.76 -14.92
CA GLN A 605 -14.81 5.67 -14.08
C GLN A 605 -14.92 5.32 -12.60
N GLU A 606 -16.12 4.97 -12.14
CA GLU A 606 -16.36 4.51 -10.77
C GLU A 606 -15.64 3.17 -10.50
N ALA A 607 -15.70 2.23 -11.44
CA ALA A 607 -14.96 0.97 -11.37
C ALA A 607 -13.44 1.20 -11.25
N GLN A 608 -12.87 2.07 -12.09
CA GLN A 608 -11.44 2.42 -12.06
C GLN A 608 -10.99 3.00 -10.72
N LEU A 609 -11.83 3.83 -10.10
CA LEU A 609 -11.56 4.40 -8.78
C LEU A 609 -11.61 3.30 -7.71
N LEU A 610 -12.69 2.52 -7.68
CA LEU A 610 -12.92 1.48 -6.68
C LEU A 610 -11.91 0.31 -6.75
N MET A 611 -11.38 0.00 -7.94
CA MET A 611 -10.36 -1.05 -8.13
C MET A 611 -9.11 -0.87 -7.26
N HIS A 612 -8.82 0.34 -6.82
CA HIS A 612 -7.61 0.69 -6.09
C HIS A 612 -7.88 1.10 -4.64
N LEU A 613 -9.12 0.94 -4.16
CA LEU A 613 -9.51 1.23 -2.79
C LEU A 613 -9.71 -0.06 -2.01
N HIS A 614 -9.02 -0.14 -0.88
CA HIS A 614 -9.06 -1.25 0.06
C HIS A 614 -9.13 -0.69 1.47
N HIS A 615 -10.34 -0.57 1.99
CA HIS A 615 -10.59 -0.13 3.36
C HIS A 615 -11.87 -0.76 3.89
N VAL A 616 -11.88 -1.18 5.16
CA VAL A 616 -13.03 -1.86 5.76
C VAL A 616 -14.32 -1.04 5.66
N ASN A 617 -14.20 0.30 5.71
CA ASN A 617 -15.32 1.23 5.61
C ASN A 617 -15.56 1.85 4.22
N VAL A 618 -14.98 1.30 3.16
CA VAL A 618 -15.24 1.70 1.76
C VAL A 618 -15.79 0.48 1.01
N ILE A 619 -16.79 0.69 0.15
CA ILE A 619 -17.37 -0.41 -0.63
C ILE A 619 -16.32 -1.03 -1.57
N GLN A 620 -16.18 -2.35 -1.54
CA GLN A 620 -15.12 -3.03 -2.31
C GLN A 620 -15.56 -3.31 -3.76
N PHE A 621 -14.67 -3.01 -4.72
CA PHE A 621 -14.81 -3.46 -6.11
C PHE A 621 -14.63 -4.98 -6.21
N VAL A 622 -15.49 -5.63 -6.99
CA VAL A 622 -15.41 -7.08 -7.26
C VAL A 622 -15.11 -7.36 -8.72
N ALA A 623 -15.91 -6.81 -9.64
CA ALA A 623 -15.73 -7.03 -11.07
C ALA A 623 -16.44 -5.95 -11.89
N LEU A 624 -16.01 -5.79 -13.14
CA LEU A 624 -16.75 -5.06 -14.17
C LEU A 624 -17.10 -6.07 -15.27
N VAL A 625 -18.39 -6.27 -15.49
CA VAL A 625 -18.92 -7.27 -16.44
C VAL A 625 -19.55 -6.53 -17.60
N GLU A 626 -19.23 -6.91 -18.84
CA GLU A 626 -19.76 -6.29 -20.04
C GLU A 626 -20.16 -7.35 -21.07
N ASP A 627 -21.36 -7.25 -21.63
CA ASP A 627 -21.84 -8.02 -22.78
C ASP A 627 -22.37 -7.11 -23.90
N ASP A 628 -22.75 -7.69 -25.05
CA ASP A 628 -23.29 -6.96 -26.22
C ASP A 628 -24.57 -6.14 -25.94
N LYS A 629 -25.15 -6.23 -24.73
CA LYS A 629 -26.43 -5.64 -24.36
C LYS A 629 -26.35 -4.73 -23.11
N GLN A 630 -25.43 -4.95 -22.17
CA GLN A 630 -25.37 -4.27 -20.86
C GLN A 630 -23.96 -4.28 -20.23
N LEU A 631 -23.64 -3.20 -19.49
CA LEU A 631 -22.50 -3.08 -18.58
C LEU A 631 -22.98 -3.24 -17.13
N ALA A 632 -22.22 -3.92 -16.28
CA ALA A 632 -22.53 -4.08 -14.87
C ALA A 632 -21.28 -3.93 -13.98
N LEU A 633 -21.32 -2.98 -13.06
CA LEU A 633 -20.30 -2.81 -12.01
C LEU A 633 -20.70 -3.65 -10.78
N VAL A 634 -19.95 -4.73 -10.52
CA VAL A 634 -20.16 -5.64 -9.39
C VAL A 634 -19.29 -5.21 -8.21
N MET A 635 -19.93 -5.04 -7.05
CA MET A 635 -19.35 -4.55 -5.81
C MET A 635 -19.77 -5.43 -4.62
N GLU A 636 -19.10 -5.27 -3.49
CA GLU A 636 -19.51 -5.80 -2.20
C GLU A 636 -21.00 -5.50 -1.92
N TYR A 637 -21.72 -6.47 -1.36
CA TYR A 637 -23.11 -6.29 -0.95
C TYR A 637 -23.20 -5.91 0.53
N ALA A 638 -23.62 -4.68 0.80
CA ALA A 638 -23.93 -4.22 2.15
C ALA A 638 -25.39 -4.57 2.52
N SER A 639 -25.59 -5.65 3.27
CA SER A 639 -26.91 -6.23 3.54
C SER A 639 -27.83 -5.40 4.45
N GLY A 640 -27.29 -4.44 5.19
CA GLY A 640 -28.04 -3.51 6.05
C GLY A 640 -28.67 -2.32 5.30
N GLY A 641 -28.38 -2.16 4.01
CA GLY A 641 -28.94 -1.08 3.19
C GLY A 641 -28.32 0.30 3.47
N ASP A 642 -28.96 1.36 2.98
CA ASP A 642 -28.47 2.74 3.16
C ASP A 642 -28.88 3.36 4.52
N LEU A 643 -28.06 4.27 5.02
CA LEU A 643 -28.24 4.93 6.31
C LEU A 643 -29.51 5.78 6.35
N ASP A 644 -29.94 6.35 5.23
CA ASP A 644 -31.20 7.11 5.11
C ASP A 644 -32.43 6.22 5.40
N ALA A 645 -32.45 5.01 4.86
CA ALA A 645 -33.48 4.01 5.15
C ALA A 645 -33.42 3.52 6.60
N PHE A 646 -32.22 3.29 7.13
CA PHE A 646 -32.02 2.91 8.53
C PHE A 646 -32.55 3.96 9.51
N LEU A 647 -32.25 5.24 9.27
CA LEU A 647 -32.69 6.34 10.14
C LEU A 647 -34.21 6.50 10.17
N ARG A 648 -34.89 6.38 9.02
CA ARG A 648 -36.36 6.37 8.98
C ARG A 648 -36.94 5.21 9.77
N TRP A 649 -36.42 4.00 9.55
CA TRP A 649 -36.90 2.81 10.26
C TRP A 649 -36.69 2.95 11.77
N GLN A 650 -35.53 3.43 12.19
CA GLN A 650 -35.19 3.65 13.59
C GLN A 650 -36.17 4.64 14.24
N GLN A 651 -36.44 5.77 13.58
CA GLN A 651 -37.38 6.79 14.06
C GLN A 651 -38.81 6.23 14.21
N GLU A 652 -39.25 5.39 13.27
CA GLU A 652 -40.60 4.82 13.26
C GLU A 652 -40.80 3.68 14.28
N ASN A 653 -39.74 2.90 14.57
CA ASN A 653 -39.87 1.62 15.29
C ASN A 653 -39.18 1.60 16.66
N MET A 654 -38.07 2.30 16.80
CA MET A 654 -37.15 2.15 17.95
C MET A 654 -36.85 3.48 18.66
N GLY A 655 -37.36 4.60 18.13
CA GLY A 655 -37.15 5.93 18.67
C GLY A 655 -35.74 6.44 18.39
N ASP A 656 -35.20 7.26 19.30
CA ASP A 656 -33.93 7.94 19.07
C ASP A 656 -32.71 7.00 19.07
N LEU A 657 -31.69 7.30 18.26
CA LEU A 657 -30.40 6.62 18.37
C LEU A 657 -29.70 7.00 19.68
N SER A 658 -29.10 5.99 20.32
CA SER A 658 -28.23 6.22 21.48
C SER A 658 -26.95 6.93 21.06
N GLU A 659 -26.37 7.74 21.96
CA GLU A 659 -25.13 8.46 21.68
C GLU A 659 -23.97 7.53 21.27
N PRO A 660 -23.76 6.35 21.90
CA PRO A 660 -22.76 5.40 21.44
C PRO A 660 -23.06 4.84 20.04
N ALA A 661 -24.32 4.70 19.63
CA ALA A 661 -24.66 4.29 18.28
C ALA A 661 -24.28 5.37 17.24
N ILE A 662 -24.62 6.63 17.54
CA ILE A 662 -24.27 7.78 16.70
C ILE A 662 -22.75 7.85 16.50
N MET A 663 -21.99 7.77 17.59
CA MET A 663 -20.52 7.88 17.54
C MET A 663 -19.87 6.72 16.80
N ARG A 664 -20.40 5.50 16.91
CA ARG A 664 -19.86 4.34 16.18
C ARG A 664 -20.03 4.47 14.67
N ILE A 665 -21.17 4.96 14.20
CA ILE A 665 -21.40 5.25 12.78
C ILE A 665 -20.49 6.41 12.35
N PHE A 666 -20.48 7.50 13.12
CA PHE A 666 -19.69 8.69 12.83
C PHE A 666 -18.19 8.41 12.69
N ILE A 667 -17.58 7.69 13.65
CA ILE A 667 -16.15 7.35 13.64
C ILE A 667 -15.78 6.54 12.39
N GLN A 668 -16.58 5.55 12.02
CA GLN A 668 -16.32 4.74 10.83
C GLN A 668 -16.38 5.58 9.54
N ILE A 669 -17.30 6.56 9.45
CA ILE A 669 -17.34 7.52 8.34
C ILE A 669 -16.07 8.39 8.34
N VAL A 670 -15.62 8.88 9.51
CA VAL A 670 -14.40 9.68 9.63
C VAL A 670 -13.17 8.88 9.17
N LEU A 671 -13.06 7.61 9.57
CA LEU A 671 -11.97 6.72 9.15
C LEU A 671 -11.98 6.49 7.64
N ALA A 672 -13.16 6.24 7.06
CA ALA A 672 -13.32 6.10 5.62
C ALA A 672 -12.94 7.38 4.86
N LEU A 673 -13.41 8.55 5.30
CA LEU A 673 -13.05 9.83 4.68
C LEU A 673 -11.56 10.14 4.84
N GLN A 674 -10.96 9.83 5.99
CA GLN A 674 -9.53 10.03 6.20
C GLN A 674 -8.70 9.12 5.31
N TYR A 675 -9.16 7.88 5.10
CA TYR A 675 -8.58 6.96 4.13
C TYR A 675 -8.68 7.55 2.72
N LEU A 676 -9.86 7.98 2.28
CA LEU A 676 -10.09 8.56 0.95
C LEU A 676 -9.26 9.83 0.73
N HIS A 677 -9.26 10.76 1.69
CA HIS A 677 -8.46 11.99 1.63
C HIS A 677 -6.96 11.69 1.65
N GLY A 678 -6.53 10.65 2.37
CA GLY A 678 -5.17 10.14 2.32
C GLY A 678 -4.77 9.61 0.93
N HIS A 679 -5.75 9.14 0.15
CA HIS A 679 -5.61 8.73 -1.26
C HIS A 679 -5.98 9.84 -2.25
N HIS A 680 -6.12 11.11 -1.80
CA HIS A 680 -6.49 12.29 -2.61
C HIS A 680 -7.84 12.18 -3.32
N ILE A 681 -8.72 11.34 -2.78
CA ILE A 681 -10.07 11.16 -3.26
C ILE A 681 -11.00 11.97 -2.36
N LEU A 682 -11.71 12.91 -2.97
CA LEU A 682 -12.82 13.59 -2.33
C LEU A 682 -14.11 12.82 -2.63
N HIS A 683 -14.95 12.62 -1.63
CA HIS A 683 -16.22 11.91 -1.81
C HIS A 683 -17.21 12.74 -2.63
N ARG A 684 -17.32 14.05 -2.33
CA ARG A 684 -18.12 15.08 -3.05
C ARG A 684 -19.64 14.93 -3.04
N ASP A 685 -20.18 13.77 -2.65
CA ASP A 685 -21.63 13.55 -2.51
C ASP A 685 -21.97 12.79 -1.21
N LEU A 686 -21.30 13.13 -0.11
CA LEU A 686 -21.50 12.45 1.17
C LEU A 686 -22.88 12.80 1.75
N LYS A 687 -23.73 11.78 1.89
CA LYS A 687 -25.09 11.88 2.43
C LYS A 687 -25.54 10.49 2.90
N PRO A 688 -26.57 10.37 3.76
CA PRO A 688 -26.97 9.07 4.29
C PRO A 688 -27.37 8.02 3.24
N LYS A 689 -27.82 8.43 2.05
CA LYS A 689 -28.09 7.50 0.93
C LYS A 689 -26.84 6.84 0.31
N ASN A 690 -25.68 7.46 0.47
CA ASN A 690 -24.39 6.99 -0.06
C ASN A 690 -23.53 6.36 1.05
N ILE A 691 -24.11 6.15 2.23
CA ILE A 691 -23.48 5.50 3.39
C ILE A 691 -24.26 4.21 3.62
N LEU A 692 -23.65 3.07 3.31
CA LEU A 692 -24.28 1.76 3.47
C LEU A 692 -23.89 1.11 4.78
N LEU A 693 -24.69 0.18 5.27
CA LEU A 693 -24.43 -0.66 6.43
C LEU A 693 -24.45 -2.12 6.00
N ASP A 694 -23.52 -2.94 6.51
CA ASP A 694 -23.63 -4.40 6.37
C ASP A 694 -24.45 -5.03 7.52
N GLY A 695 -24.54 -6.37 7.53
CA GLY A 695 -25.30 -7.12 8.54
C GLY A 695 -24.75 -7.01 9.96
N ASP A 696 -23.48 -6.62 10.10
CA ASP A 696 -22.79 -6.44 11.38
C ASP A 696 -22.77 -4.96 11.82
N GLY A 697 -23.33 -4.06 11.01
CA GLY A 697 -23.37 -2.63 11.28
C GLY A 697 -22.06 -1.90 10.94
N ILE A 698 -21.21 -2.50 10.10
CA ILE A 698 -20.04 -1.83 9.54
C ILE A 698 -20.49 -0.86 8.45
N VAL A 699 -20.00 0.37 8.55
CA VAL A 699 -20.26 1.44 7.57
C VAL A 699 -19.46 1.17 6.31
N LYS A 700 -20.07 1.28 5.14
CA LYS A 700 -19.42 1.24 3.81
C LYS A 700 -19.76 2.50 3.03
N LEU A 701 -18.78 3.37 2.77
CA LEU A 701 -18.97 4.51 1.87
C LEU A 701 -19.05 4.04 0.41
N SER A 702 -20.08 4.51 -0.31
CA SER A 702 -20.36 4.15 -1.71
C SER A 702 -20.70 5.38 -2.56
N ASP A 703 -20.77 5.20 -3.89
CA ASP A 703 -21.15 6.25 -4.86
C ASP A 703 -20.23 7.50 -4.80
N PHE A 704 -18.98 7.31 -5.25
CA PHE A 704 -17.98 8.36 -5.38
C PHE A 704 -18.30 9.27 -6.58
N GLY A 705 -18.37 10.59 -6.37
CA GLY A 705 -18.79 11.55 -7.39
C GLY A 705 -17.75 11.84 -8.49
N VAL A 706 -17.40 10.83 -9.31
CA VAL A 706 -16.37 10.96 -10.37
C VAL A 706 -16.85 11.82 -11.55
N SER A 707 -18.17 11.88 -11.81
CA SER A 707 -18.76 12.53 -13.01
C SER A 707 -19.31 13.95 -12.81
N LYS A 708 -19.25 14.53 -11.60
CA LYS A 708 -19.84 15.86 -11.31
C LYS A 708 -18.87 17.04 -11.57
N ILE A 709 -18.13 17.03 -12.67
CA ILE A 709 -17.36 18.20 -13.10
C ILE A 709 -18.34 19.22 -13.68
N LEU A 710 -18.74 20.20 -12.87
CA LEU A 710 -19.46 21.38 -13.34
C LEU A 710 -18.56 22.17 -14.29
N LYS A 711 -18.87 22.10 -15.59
CA LYS A 711 -18.26 22.97 -16.60
C LYS A 711 -18.94 24.33 -16.50
N SER A 712 -18.23 25.32 -15.95
CA SER A 712 -18.56 26.75 -15.91
C SER A 712 -19.60 27.23 -14.88
N ALA A 713 -19.34 28.43 -14.33
CA ALA A 713 -20.20 29.14 -13.38
C ALA A 713 -21.56 29.60 -13.95
N SER A 714 -21.80 29.39 -15.26
CA SER A 714 -23.02 29.79 -15.96
C SER A 714 -24.14 28.73 -15.94
N ASP A 715 -23.87 27.49 -15.55
CA ASP A 715 -24.87 26.39 -15.54
C ASP A 715 -25.65 26.23 -14.23
N CYS A 716 -25.49 27.16 -13.26
CA CYS A 716 -26.14 27.10 -11.96
C CYS A 716 -27.69 27.15 -12.00
N ALA A 717 -28.31 27.38 -13.16
CA ALA A 717 -29.75 27.59 -13.29
C ALA A 717 -30.55 26.46 -13.98
N GLN A 718 -29.92 25.41 -14.53
CA GLN A 718 -30.70 24.32 -15.17
C GLN A 718 -30.29 22.87 -14.83
N THR A 719 -29.30 22.65 -13.95
CA THR A 719 -28.83 21.27 -13.68
C THR A 719 -28.35 21.03 -12.24
N ILE A 720 -28.99 21.61 -11.22
CA ILE A 720 -28.77 21.17 -9.82
C ILE A 720 -29.47 19.81 -9.63
N THR A 721 -28.84 18.74 -10.10
CA THR A 721 -29.22 17.36 -9.81
C THR A 721 -28.55 16.93 -8.51
N GLY A 722 -29.18 17.28 -7.39
CA GLY A 722 -28.71 16.93 -6.05
C GLY A 722 -29.67 17.36 -4.95
N THR A 723 -29.61 16.67 -3.82
CA THR A 723 -30.27 17.07 -2.57
C THR A 723 -29.34 18.09 -1.89
N PRO A 724 -29.59 19.42 -1.96
CA PRO A 724 -28.62 20.46 -1.54
C PRO A 724 -28.31 20.47 -0.03
N HIS A 725 -29.06 19.70 0.75
CA HIS A 725 -29.08 19.71 2.21
C HIS A 725 -27.72 19.36 2.85
N TYR A 726 -26.81 18.73 2.10
CA TYR A 726 -25.46 18.34 2.54
C TYR A 726 -24.34 19.09 1.80
N MET A 727 -24.67 20.00 0.88
CA MET A 727 -23.69 20.75 0.11
C MET A 727 -23.05 21.84 0.96
N ALA A 728 -21.73 21.97 0.86
CA ALA A 728 -20.97 23.00 1.56
C ALA A 728 -21.22 24.40 0.96
N PRO A 729 -21.21 25.49 1.77
CA PRO A 729 -21.40 26.85 1.30
C PRO A 729 -20.51 27.22 0.12
N GLU A 730 -19.24 26.86 0.16
CA GLU A 730 -18.26 27.18 -0.89
C GLU A 730 -18.56 26.49 -2.23
N LEU A 731 -19.24 25.33 -2.21
CA LEU A 731 -19.69 24.65 -3.42
C LEU A 731 -20.89 25.36 -4.04
N LEU A 732 -21.75 25.98 -3.23
CA LEU A 732 -22.91 26.76 -3.70
C LEU A 732 -22.49 28.13 -4.24
N GLU A 733 -21.39 28.69 -3.75
CA GLU A 733 -20.81 29.96 -4.19
C GLU A 733 -19.87 29.82 -5.39
N GLY A 734 -19.55 28.60 -5.84
CA GLY A 734 -18.67 28.35 -6.99
C GLY A 734 -17.18 28.56 -6.69
N SER A 735 -16.78 28.50 -5.42
CA SER A 735 -15.40 28.66 -4.95
C SER A 735 -14.59 27.34 -5.08
N ILE A 736 -13.26 27.44 -4.92
CA ILE A 736 -12.36 26.27 -4.95
C ILE A 736 -12.69 25.36 -3.75
N TYR A 737 -12.99 24.10 -4.02
CA TYR A 737 -13.34 23.09 -3.02
C TYR A 737 -12.19 22.12 -2.75
N ASN A 738 -12.09 21.63 -1.52
CA ASN A 738 -11.06 20.68 -1.06
C ASN A 738 -11.69 19.69 -0.05
N GLY A 739 -10.87 18.94 0.70
CA GLY A 739 -11.35 18.00 1.73
C GLY A 739 -12.33 18.60 2.75
N LYS A 740 -12.27 19.92 3.00
CA LYS A 740 -13.16 20.62 3.95
C LYS A 740 -14.62 20.62 3.51
N SER A 741 -14.91 20.39 2.24
CA SER A 741 -16.29 20.25 1.76
C SER A 741 -16.91 18.92 2.20
N ASP A 742 -16.14 17.82 2.21
CA ASP A 742 -16.60 16.54 2.78
C ASP A 742 -16.75 16.64 4.30
N VAL A 743 -15.89 17.42 4.97
CA VAL A 743 -15.98 17.72 6.42
C VAL A 743 -17.30 18.43 6.76
N TRP A 744 -17.76 19.35 5.91
CA TRP A 744 -19.09 19.97 6.06
C TRP A 744 -20.21 18.95 5.92
N SER A 745 -20.19 18.15 4.84
CA SER A 745 -21.20 17.11 4.62
C SER A 745 -21.24 16.10 5.77
N LEU A 746 -20.08 15.77 6.34
CA LEU A 746 -19.95 14.95 7.56
C LEU A 746 -20.65 15.60 8.76
N GLY A 747 -20.52 16.92 8.93
CA GLY A 747 -21.27 17.69 9.93
C GLY A 747 -22.79 17.61 9.74
N CYS A 748 -23.27 17.67 8.50
CA CYS A 748 -24.68 17.48 8.18
C CYS A 748 -25.18 16.07 8.53
N VAL A 749 -24.39 15.03 8.20
CA VAL A 749 -24.70 13.63 8.56
C VAL A 749 -24.72 13.44 10.08
N LEU A 750 -23.77 14.03 10.81
CA LEU A 750 -23.74 13.98 12.27
C LEU A 750 -25.00 14.60 12.89
N HIS A 751 -25.42 15.76 12.38
CA HIS A 751 -26.64 16.43 12.83
C HIS A 751 -27.87 15.55 12.57
N GLU A 752 -27.95 14.90 11.42
CA GLU A 752 -29.06 14.03 11.07
C GLU A 752 -29.10 12.73 11.88
N LEU A 753 -27.95 12.11 12.15
CA LEU A 753 -27.85 10.99 13.09
C LEU A 753 -28.42 11.37 14.47
N ALA A 754 -28.20 12.61 14.90
CA ALA A 754 -28.67 13.09 16.20
C ALA A 754 -30.14 13.54 16.20
N THR A 755 -30.69 14.03 15.08
CA THR A 755 -32.00 14.70 15.05
C THR A 755 -33.02 14.10 14.08
N PHE A 756 -32.64 13.08 13.30
CA PHE A 756 -33.38 12.51 12.17
C PHE A 756 -33.75 13.54 11.10
N SER A 757 -33.02 14.67 11.07
CA SER A 757 -33.22 15.72 10.07
C SER A 757 -31.90 16.43 9.75
N PRO A 758 -31.62 16.77 8.49
CA PRO A 758 -30.45 17.56 8.17
C PRO A 758 -30.58 18.98 8.75
N PRO A 759 -29.46 19.69 8.97
CA PRO A 759 -29.46 20.97 9.69
C PRO A 759 -30.23 22.08 8.96
N PHE A 760 -30.23 22.06 7.62
CA PHE A 760 -30.86 23.08 6.80
C PHE A 760 -31.95 22.47 5.92
N ASN A 761 -33.21 22.70 6.28
CA ASN A 761 -34.39 22.22 5.53
C ASN A 761 -35.23 23.35 4.97
N GLY A 762 -35.92 23.12 3.85
CA GLY A 762 -36.81 24.11 3.22
C GLY A 762 -37.73 23.49 2.18
N SER A 763 -38.85 24.15 1.90
CA SER A 763 -39.84 23.70 0.92
C SER A 763 -39.40 23.87 -0.54
N ALA A 764 -38.33 24.65 -0.78
CA ALA A 764 -37.77 24.91 -2.10
C ALA A 764 -36.25 24.98 -2.05
N LEU A 765 -35.59 24.65 -3.18
CA LEU A 765 -34.13 24.61 -3.31
C LEU A 765 -33.46 25.93 -2.88
N GLY A 766 -33.96 27.07 -3.36
CA GLY A 766 -33.43 28.39 -3.00
C GLY A 766 -33.59 28.73 -1.52
N ALA A 767 -34.61 28.19 -0.85
CA ALA A 767 -34.78 28.37 0.60
C ALA A 767 -33.76 27.56 1.40
N VAL A 768 -33.40 26.36 0.92
CA VAL A 768 -32.33 25.55 1.53
C VAL A 768 -30.97 26.20 1.33
N VAL A 769 -30.66 26.64 0.11
CA VAL A 769 -29.41 27.35 -0.22
C VAL A 769 -29.28 28.62 0.61
N GLY A 770 -30.32 29.44 0.70
CA GLY A 770 -30.31 30.66 1.51
C GLY A 770 -30.06 30.37 3.00
N LYS A 771 -30.58 29.25 3.53
CA LYS A 771 -30.31 28.83 4.91
C LYS A 771 -28.86 28.37 5.10
N ILE A 772 -28.31 27.60 4.17
CA ILE A 772 -26.90 27.16 4.22
C ILE A 772 -25.95 28.37 4.22
N LEU A 773 -26.20 29.35 3.35
CA LEU A 773 -25.34 30.53 3.22
C LEU A 773 -25.51 31.51 4.39
N HIS A 774 -26.73 31.71 4.90
CA HIS A 774 -27.01 32.86 5.78
C HIS A 774 -27.51 32.52 7.19
N CYS A 775 -27.95 31.29 7.47
CA CYS A 775 -28.42 30.90 8.80
C CYS A 775 -27.35 30.10 9.56
N GLU A 776 -27.38 30.18 10.89
CA GLU A 776 -26.62 29.29 11.76
C GLU A 776 -27.28 27.91 11.81
N PRO A 777 -26.51 26.81 11.97
CA PRO A 777 -27.08 25.48 12.11
C PRO A 777 -27.93 25.40 13.39
N PRO A 778 -29.08 24.71 13.35
CA PRO A 778 -29.91 24.54 14.54
C PRO A 778 -29.15 23.74 15.60
N PRO A 779 -29.36 24.05 16.88
CA PRO A 779 -28.71 23.33 17.95
C PRO A 779 -29.25 21.90 18.04
N ILE A 780 -28.36 20.93 18.22
CA ILE A 780 -28.75 19.56 18.54
C ILE A 780 -29.34 19.58 19.97
N SER A 781 -30.68 19.54 20.07
CA SER A 781 -31.40 19.62 21.35
C SER A 781 -32.00 18.25 21.72
N LYS A 782 -31.24 17.44 22.47
CA LYS A 782 -31.76 16.24 23.15
C LYS A 782 -31.29 16.18 24.61
N GLN A 783 -32.11 15.56 25.46
CA GLN A 783 -31.77 15.31 26.86
C GLN A 783 -30.76 14.16 26.92
N TYR A 784 -29.48 14.52 26.91
CA TYR A 784 -28.37 13.58 27.01
C TYR A 784 -28.12 13.12 28.46
N SER A 785 -27.46 11.97 28.64
CA SER A 785 -27.14 11.39 29.95
C SER A 785 -26.26 12.31 30.82
N ALA A 786 -26.11 12.07 32.13
CA ALA A 786 -25.30 12.94 32.99
C ALA A 786 -23.80 12.90 32.61
N GLU A 787 -23.32 11.71 32.26
CA GLU A 787 -21.97 11.44 31.79
C GLU A 787 -21.75 12.07 30.41
N PHE A 788 -22.72 11.94 29.50
CA PHE A 788 -22.63 12.55 28.19
C PHE A 788 -22.89 14.05 28.19
N ARG A 789 -23.57 14.66 29.19
CA ARG A 789 -23.76 16.13 29.22
C ARG A 789 -22.45 16.92 29.29
N ALA A 790 -21.40 16.36 29.89
CA ALA A 790 -20.04 16.93 29.87
C ALA A 790 -19.37 16.76 28.49
N LEU A 791 -19.56 15.61 27.84
CA LEU A 791 -19.14 15.34 26.45
C LEU A 791 -20.04 16.03 25.41
N ALA A 792 -21.26 16.44 25.77
CA ALA A 792 -22.28 16.96 24.87
C ALA A 792 -21.99 18.40 24.49
N SER A 793 -21.31 19.16 25.37
CA SER A 793 -20.74 20.46 24.99
C SER A 793 -19.66 20.29 23.92
N GLU A 794 -18.86 19.23 23.98
CA GLU A 794 -17.83 18.93 22.98
C GLU A 794 -18.42 18.33 21.70
N PHE A 795 -19.43 17.47 21.80
CA PHE A 795 -20.18 16.94 20.67
C PHE A 795 -20.91 18.04 19.90
N ARG A 796 -21.55 18.96 20.64
CA ARG A 796 -22.19 20.14 20.08
C ARG A 796 -21.15 21.08 19.46
N ALA A 797 -20.02 21.30 20.13
CA ALA A 797 -18.91 22.07 19.58
C ALA A 797 -18.35 21.41 18.31
N LEU A 798 -18.22 20.09 18.28
CA LEU A 798 -17.76 19.33 17.12
C LEU A 798 -18.73 19.49 15.95
N ALA A 799 -20.03 19.30 16.15
CA ALA A 799 -21.04 19.53 15.11
C ALA A 799 -21.03 20.98 14.60
N CYS A 800 -20.87 21.96 15.49
CA CYS A 800 -20.71 23.37 15.11
C CYS A 800 -19.41 23.63 14.32
N ASN A 801 -18.29 23.04 14.73
CA ASN A 801 -16.99 23.21 14.08
C ASN A 801 -16.97 22.56 12.68
N LEU A 802 -17.64 21.43 12.50
CA LEU A 802 -17.80 20.79 11.19
C LEU A 802 -18.70 21.61 10.24
N LEU A 803 -19.71 22.29 10.80
CA LEU A 803 -20.64 23.17 10.09
C LEU A 803 -20.23 24.65 10.10
N GLU A 804 -18.95 24.94 10.32
CA GLU A 804 -18.40 26.29 10.20
C GLU A 804 -18.44 26.72 8.72
N LYS A 805 -18.90 27.93 8.42
CA LYS A 805 -19.10 28.33 7.01
C LYS A 805 -17.79 28.58 6.29
N ASP A 806 -16.81 29.16 6.99
CA ASP A 806 -15.47 29.38 6.47
C ASP A 806 -14.68 28.05 6.44
N PRO A 807 -14.33 27.50 5.25
CA PRO A 807 -13.63 26.23 5.15
C PRO A 807 -12.26 26.23 5.86
N SER A 808 -11.61 27.40 6.00
CA SER A 808 -10.31 27.51 6.66
C SER A 808 -10.39 27.35 8.17
N ARG A 809 -11.58 27.55 8.75
CA ARG A 809 -11.85 27.41 10.19
C ARG A 809 -12.42 26.05 10.57
N ARG A 810 -12.90 25.27 9.59
CA ARG A 810 -13.31 23.88 9.82
C ARG A 810 -12.08 23.05 10.23
N PRO A 811 -12.23 22.09 11.16
CA PRO A 811 -11.13 21.19 11.54
C PRO A 811 -10.73 20.28 10.36
N ASP A 812 -9.50 19.77 10.37
CA ASP A 812 -9.15 18.63 9.51
C ASP A 812 -9.65 17.32 10.14
N LEU A 813 -9.81 16.26 9.33
CA LEU A 813 -10.25 14.95 9.84
C LEU A 813 -9.28 14.39 10.91
N SER A 814 -8.00 14.75 10.85
CA SER A 814 -7.03 14.45 11.91
C SER A 814 -7.36 15.13 13.23
N ASP A 815 -7.87 16.36 13.20
CA ASP A 815 -8.25 17.11 14.40
C ASP A 815 -9.55 16.57 14.96
N VAL A 816 -10.50 16.18 14.10
CA VAL A 816 -11.74 15.48 14.50
C VAL A 816 -11.43 14.19 15.24
N LEU A 817 -10.49 13.39 14.76
CA LEU A 817 -10.08 12.16 15.44
C LEU A 817 -9.40 12.43 16.78
N LYS A 818 -8.71 13.57 16.94
CA LYS A 818 -8.05 13.96 18.21
C LYS A 818 -9.01 14.53 19.25
N CYS A 819 -10.26 14.81 18.91
CA CYS A 819 -11.23 15.31 19.88
C CYS A 819 -11.46 14.28 21.01
N ASP A 820 -11.49 14.74 22.26
CA ASP A 820 -11.61 13.87 23.44
C ASP A 820 -12.87 13.00 23.39
N ALA A 821 -14.01 13.56 22.97
CA ALA A 821 -15.23 12.79 22.75
C ALA A 821 -15.07 11.66 21.72
N VAL A 822 -14.31 11.89 20.64
CA VAL A 822 -14.06 10.89 19.59
C VAL A 822 -13.07 9.85 20.09
N GLN A 823 -11.98 10.26 20.72
CA GLN A 823 -10.98 9.36 21.34
C GLN A 823 -11.61 8.45 22.40
N TYR A 824 -12.48 8.99 23.26
CA TYR A 824 -13.20 8.21 24.27
C TYR A 824 -14.00 7.06 23.64
N HIS A 825 -14.80 7.35 22.61
CA HIS A 825 -15.60 6.32 21.92
C HIS A 825 -14.75 5.39 21.04
N MET A 826 -13.64 5.86 20.48
CA MET A 826 -12.65 5.01 19.81
C MET A 826 -12.03 4.01 20.78
N MET A 827 -11.63 4.42 22.00
CA MET A 827 -11.09 3.51 23.02
C MET A 827 -12.12 2.48 23.47
N GLN A 828 -13.40 2.84 23.58
CA GLN A 828 -14.48 1.89 23.85
C GLN A 828 -14.65 0.88 22.70
N LEU A 829 -14.61 1.34 21.44
CA LEU A 829 -14.63 0.47 20.25
C LEU A 829 -13.45 -0.49 20.23
N ILE A 830 -12.24 -0.01 20.51
CA ILE A 830 -11.01 -0.81 20.60
C ILE A 830 -11.15 -1.86 21.70
N SER A 831 -11.62 -1.46 22.89
CA SER A 831 -11.80 -2.37 24.03
C SER A 831 -12.78 -3.51 23.72
N VAL A 832 -13.81 -3.25 22.92
CA VAL A 832 -14.76 -4.28 22.46
C VAL A 832 -14.15 -5.12 21.33
N ALA A 833 -13.41 -4.52 20.39
CA ALA A 833 -12.73 -5.21 19.29
C ALA A 833 -11.58 -6.13 19.76
N THR A 834 -10.82 -5.74 20.79
CA THR A 834 -9.74 -6.54 21.42
C THR A 834 -10.21 -7.87 22.00
N SER A 835 -11.51 -8.08 22.14
CA SER A 835 -12.04 -9.37 22.61
C SER A 835 -12.52 -10.29 21.49
N HIS A 836 -12.76 -9.80 20.25
CA HIS A 836 -13.42 -10.62 19.22
C HIS A 836 -13.01 -10.41 17.74
N GLN A 837 -12.17 -9.44 17.34
CA GLN A 837 -11.68 -9.33 15.94
C GLN A 837 -10.28 -8.67 15.80
N PRO A 838 -9.26 -9.36 15.22
CA PRO A 838 -7.90 -8.81 15.05
C PRO A 838 -7.75 -7.70 14.01
N MET A 839 -8.61 -7.63 12.99
CA MET A 839 -8.45 -6.69 11.87
C MET A 839 -8.68 -5.22 12.24
N LEU A 840 -9.53 -4.94 13.23
CA LEU A 840 -9.70 -3.60 13.78
C LEU A 840 -8.45 -3.15 14.53
N LEU A 841 -7.72 -4.06 15.20
CA LEU A 841 -6.48 -3.72 15.91
C LEU A 841 -5.33 -3.32 15.00
N GLU A 842 -5.19 -3.92 13.82
CA GLU A 842 -4.16 -3.54 12.84
C GLU A 842 -4.33 -2.10 12.35
N GLN A 843 -5.57 -1.61 12.27
CA GLN A 843 -5.87 -0.23 11.88
C GLN A 843 -5.51 0.78 12.98
N PHE A 844 -5.55 0.37 14.26
CA PHE A 844 -5.12 1.22 15.38
C PHE A 844 -3.61 1.14 15.63
N SER A 845 -2.97 0.03 15.26
CA SER A 845 -1.53 -0.20 15.51
C SER A 845 -0.60 0.25 14.38
N THR A 846 -1.12 0.53 13.17
CA THR A 846 -0.34 1.08 12.04
C THR A 846 -0.06 2.59 12.12
N ARG A 847 -0.30 3.25 13.27
CA ARG A 847 -0.21 4.72 13.36
C ARG A 847 0.35 5.32 14.65
N ASN A 848 1.36 4.69 15.28
CA ASN A 848 1.97 5.28 16.48
C ASN A 848 3.28 6.06 16.30
N ASN A 849 3.88 6.16 15.11
CA ASN A 849 5.25 6.72 15.03
C ASN A 849 5.48 8.04 14.29
N ASP A 850 4.50 8.65 13.60
CA ASP A 850 4.81 9.87 12.81
C ASP A 850 4.05 11.15 13.18
N HIS A 851 3.02 11.13 14.04
CA HIS A 851 2.16 12.34 14.26
C HIS A 851 1.84 12.63 15.74
N GLY A 852 2.79 12.43 16.65
CA GLY A 852 2.73 13.01 18.00
C GLY A 852 1.49 12.67 18.83
N ILE A 853 0.98 11.43 18.74
CA ILE A 853 0.03 10.88 19.72
C ILE A 853 0.83 9.92 20.60
N THR A 854 1.35 10.43 21.72
CA THR A 854 1.90 9.59 22.76
C THR A 854 0.73 9.01 23.54
N ILE A 855 0.41 7.73 23.36
CA ILE A 855 -0.41 7.00 24.34
C ILE A 855 0.49 6.83 25.57
N SER A 856 0.39 7.75 26.54
CA SER A 856 1.04 7.52 27.82
C SER A 856 0.37 6.31 28.48
N SER A 857 1.19 5.38 28.99
CA SER A 857 0.72 4.22 29.75
C SER A 857 -0.12 4.60 30.99
N GLU A 858 -0.16 5.89 31.35
CA GLU A 858 -0.95 6.44 32.44
C GLU A 858 -2.45 6.64 32.10
N HIS A 859 -2.82 6.76 30.81
CA HIS A 859 -4.23 6.93 30.40
C HIS A 859 -4.98 5.60 30.16
N VAL A 860 -4.26 4.51 29.92
CA VAL A 860 -4.87 3.16 29.83
C VAL A 860 -5.28 2.66 31.23
N SER A 861 -4.64 3.15 32.29
CA SER A 861 -4.97 2.85 33.68
C SER A 861 -6.08 3.72 34.30
N SER A 862 -6.58 4.75 33.61
CA SER A 862 -7.50 5.74 34.19
C SER A 862 -8.93 5.74 33.62
N LEU A 863 -9.27 4.86 32.67
CA LEU A 863 -10.67 4.67 32.27
C LEU A 863 -11.42 3.79 33.29
N PRO A 864 -12.63 4.18 33.74
CA PRO A 864 -13.38 3.43 34.72
C PRO A 864 -13.87 2.12 34.10
N ALA A 865 -13.54 0.98 34.72
CA ALA A 865 -14.38 -0.20 34.57
C ALA A 865 -15.80 0.19 34.97
N ALA A 866 -16.79 -0.05 34.11
CA ALA A 866 -18.20 0.16 34.40
C ALA A 866 -18.57 -0.56 35.72
N LYS A 867 -18.59 0.17 36.82
CA LYS A 867 -19.07 -0.31 38.11
C LYS A 867 -20.49 0.18 38.28
N SER A 868 -21.41 -0.77 38.44
CA SER A 868 -22.77 -0.50 38.91
C SER A 868 -22.73 0.30 40.21
N ASN A 869 -23.50 1.38 40.24
CA ASN A 869 -23.76 2.28 41.34
C ASN A 869 -23.70 1.66 42.75
N TYR A 870 -22.87 2.23 43.62
CA TYR A 870 -23.23 2.47 45.03
C TYR A 870 -22.52 3.75 45.52
N ILE A 871 -23.30 4.64 46.11
CA ILE A 871 -22.97 6.04 46.46
C ILE A 871 -22.21 6.13 47.79
N ASP A 872 -21.07 6.82 47.74
CA ASP A 872 -20.57 7.94 48.56
C ASP A 872 -20.67 7.90 50.11
N GLN A 873 -19.49 8.02 50.76
CA GLN A 873 -19.30 8.89 51.94
C GLN A 873 -17.97 9.65 51.83
N LYS A 874 -18.10 10.91 51.42
CA LYS A 874 -17.19 12.07 51.48
C LYS A 874 -16.10 12.11 52.57
N GLN A 875 -14.92 12.57 52.13
CA GLN A 875 -13.97 13.55 52.72
C GLN A 875 -13.72 13.55 54.23
N VAL A 876 -12.42 13.52 54.61
CA VAL A 876 -11.75 14.49 55.51
C VAL A 876 -10.27 14.10 55.76
N MET A 877 -9.35 15.05 55.54
CA MET A 877 -8.01 15.27 56.17
C MET A 877 -6.92 14.19 56.02
N THR A 878 -5.84 14.45 55.28
CA THR A 878 -4.56 15.09 55.70
C THR A 878 -3.85 14.46 56.91
N ASP A 879 -2.64 13.97 56.61
CA ASP A 879 -1.48 13.67 57.47
C ASP A 879 -1.40 12.40 58.34
N ALA A 880 -0.15 11.87 58.37
CA ALA A 880 0.51 10.99 59.34
C ALA A 880 0.64 9.45 59.04
N THR A 881 1.86 9.09 58.61
CA THR A 881 2.74 7.96 59.05
C THR A 881 2.22 6.53 59.32
N CYS A 882 2.89 5.55 58.67
CA CYS A 882 3.31 4.20 59.13
C CYS A 882 2.24 3.22 59.69
N SER A 883 1.95 2.03 59.12
CA SER A 883 2.73 0.76 59.18
C SER A 883 1.84 -0.42 58.70
N LYS A 884 2.42 -1.58 58.30
CA LYS A 884 1.70 -2.77 57.75
C LYS A 884 1.12 -3.69 58.85
N PRO A 885 -0.10 -4.28 58.71
CA PRO A 885 -0.62 -5.28 59.65
C PRO A 885 -0.15 -6.73 59.38
N THR A 886 -0.22 -7.55 60.42
CA THR A 886 0.36 -8.92 60.51
C THR A 886 -0.59 -10.07 60.14
N GLN A 887 -0.02 -11.26 59.93
CA GLN A 887 -0.64 -12.52 59.43
C GLN A 887 -1.92 -13.06 60.11
N PRO A 888 -2.33 -12.73 61.36
CA PRO A 888 -3.57 -13.28 61.93
C PRO A 888 -4.85 -12.73 61.27
N GLU A 889 -4.84 -11.47 60.79
CA GLU A 889 -6.02 -10.77 60.25
C GLU A 889 -6.38 -11.24 58.83
N ALA A 890 -5.38 -11.63 58.04
CA ALA A 890 -5.57 -12.17 56.70
C ALA A 890 -6.25 -13.56 56.70
N ARG A 891 -6.10 -14.33 57.79
CA ARG A 891 -6.71 -15.66 57.95
C ARG A 891 -8.20 -15.58 58.25
N GLN A 892 -8.64 -14.54 58.94
CA GLN A 892 -10.05 -14.31 59.24
C GLN A 892 -10.83 -13.86 57.99
N LEU A 893 -10.22 -12.97 57.18
CA LEU A 893 -10.73 -12.55 55.86
C LEU A 893 -10.85 -13.70 54.84
N PHE A 894 -10.03 -14.75 54.96
CA PHE A 894 -10.09 -15.91 54.06
C PHE A 894 -11.30 -16.81 54.33
N PHE A 895 -11.64 -17.05 55.61
CA PHE A 895 -12.79 -17.90 55.97
C PHE A 895 -14.13 -17.19 55.79
N GLU A 896 -14.19 -15.87 55.96
CA GLU A 896 -15.40 -15.08 55.71
C GLU A 896 -15.77 -15.03 54.21
N ASN A 897 -14.77 -15.01 53.33
CA ASN A 897 -14.98 -15.04 51.88
C ASN A 897 -15.42 -16.41 51.34
N GLN A 898 -14.99 -17.53 51.95
CA GLN A 898 -15.50 -18.87 51.59
C GLN A 898 -16.97 -19.07 51.99
N ALA A 899 -17.38 -18.54 53.15
CA ALA A 899 -18.77 -18.62 53.60
C ALA A 899 -19.74 -17.79 52.72
N ALA A 900 -19.26 -16.68 52.15
CA ALA A 900 -20.03 -15.85 51.21
C ALA A 900 -20.20 -16.51 49.83
N ALA A 901 -19.17 -17.20 49.33
CA ALA A 901 -19.23 -17.94 48.07
C ALA A 901 -20.22 -19.12 48.13
N GLN A 902 -20.32 -19.79 49.27
CA GLN A 902 -21.24 -20.93 49.44
C GLN A 902 -22.72 -20.48 49.45
N ARG A 903 -23.02 -19.32 50.07
CA ARG A 903 -24.37 -18.73 50.05
C ARG A 903 -24.80 -18.24 48.66
N ASN A 904 -23.86 -17.74 47.86
CA ASN A 904 -24.15 -17.34 46.47
C ASN A 904 -24.43 -18.55 45.57
N LYS A 905 -23.78 -19.70 45.83
CA LYS A 905 -24.06 -20.94 45.10
C LYS A 905 -25.45 -21.51 45.41
N GLU A 906 -25.84 -21.51 46.69
CA GLU A 906 -27.19 -21.93 47.12
C GLU A 906 -28.30 -21.01 46.56
N ARG A 907 -28.03 -19.71 46.39
CA ARG A 907 -28.98 -18.75 45.78
C ARG A 907 -29.16 -18.97 44.27
N ILE A 908 -28.08 -19.29 43.56
CA ILE A 908 -28.11 -19.58 42.11
C ILE A 908 -28.82 -20.92 41.83
N ASP A 909 -28.65 -21.91 42.72
CA ASP A 909 -29.33 -23.19 42.61
C ASP A 909 -30.84 -23.09 42.95
N GLN A 910 -31.23 -22.19 43.86
CA GLN A 910 -32.65 -21.84 44.10
C GLN A 910 -33.28 -21.11 42.91
N GLU A 911 -32.55 -20.19 42.25
CA GLU A 911 -33.04 -19.45 41.09
C GLU A 911 -33.21 -20.36 39.84
N ARG A 912 -32.40 -21.42 39.71
CA ARG A 912 -32.54 -22.43 38.65
C ARG A 912 -33.73 -23.38 38.84
N SER A 913 -34.19 -23.60 40.08
CA SER A 913 -35.35 -24.45 40.38
C SER A 913 -36.71 -23.75 40.13
N CYS A 914 -36.74 -22.42 39.98
CA CYS A 914 -37.98 -21.65 39.77
C CYS A 914 -38.39 -21.47 38.30
N ALA A 915 -37.53 -21.82 37.33
CA ALA A 915 -37.80 -21.66 35.90
C ALA A 915 -38.45 -22.90 35.23
N ALA A 916 -38.90 -23.88 36.01
CA ALA A 916 -39.49 -25.12 35.50
C ALA A 916 -40.90 -25.38 36.07
N VAL A 917 -41.83 -24.40 36.02
CA VAL A 917 -43.27 -24.66 36.17
C VAL A 917 -44.06 -23.56 35.41
N PHE A 918 -45.12 -23.97 34.71
CA PHE A 918 -46.11 -23.18 33.95
C PHE A 918 -45.85 -22.92 32.46
N LEU A 919 -46.10 -23.96 31.65
CA LEU A 919 -47.15 -23.94 30.62
C LEU A 919 -47.53 -25.39 30.27
N ASP A 920 -48.48 -25.94 31.03
CA ASP A 920 -49.40 -26.98 30.54
C ASP A 920 -50.68 -26.92 31.39
N CYS A 921 -51.82 -26.77 30.71
CA CYS A 921 -53.16 -27.13 31.19
C CYS A 921 -54.11 -27.28 29.99
N ASP A 922 -54.57 -28.52 29.83
CA ASP A 922 -55.46 -29.12 28.82
C ASP A 922 -56.90 -28.56 28.74
N ALA A 923 -57.57 -28.72 27.57
CA ALA A 923 -58.58 -29.79 27.34
C ALA A 923 -59.66 -29.49 26.25
N ALA A 924 -59.86 -30.50 25.38
CA ALA A 924 -61.08 -30.90 24.61
C ALA A 924 -61.65 -29.96 23.50
N THR A 925 -62.09 -30.38 22.29
CA THR A 925 -62.92 -31.54 21.92
C THR A 925 -63.02 -31.75 20.37
N SER A 926 -63.15 -33.02 19.95
CA SER A 926 -63.91 -33.61 18.80
C SER A 926 -63.62 -33.36 17.29
N VAL A 927 -63.14 -34.42 16.62
CA VAL A 927 -63.77 -35.24 15.51
C VAL A 927 -64.44 -34.57 14.28
N SER A 928 -63.96 -34.93 13.06
CA SER A 928 -64.68 -35.48 11.86
C SER A 928 -63.94 -35.15 10.53
N GLN A 929 -63.39 -36.12 9.79
CA GLN A 929 -63.98 -36.97 8.72
C GLN A 929 -64.12 -36.32 7.31
N TRP A 930 -63.56 -37.04 6.32
CA TRP A 930 -64.09 -37.33 4.97
C TRP A 930 -63.76 -36.47 3.73
N THR A 931 -62.86 -37.04 2.91
CA THR A 931 -62.93 -37.41 1.46
C THR A 931 -63.91 -36.74 0.46
N VAL A 932 -63.33 -36.44 -0.73
CA VAL A 932 -63.80 -36.74 -2.11
C VAL A 932 -65.00 -35.94 -2.66
N GLU A 933 -64.85 -35.25 -3.81
CA GLU A 933 -65.38 -35.65 -5.14
C GLU A 933 -65.37 -34.53 -6.22
N LYS A 934 -65.03 -34.96 -7.45
CA LYS A 934 -65.50 -34.51 -8.79
C LYS A 934 -65.17 -33.14 -9.39
N LEU A 935 -64.31 -33.24 -10.41
CA LEU A 935 -64.51 -32.78 -11.79
C LEU A 935 -65.96 -32.89 -12.29
N GLN A 936 -66.45 -31.85 -12.97
CA GLN A 936 -67.14 -31.81 -14.28
C GLN A 936 -67.82 -30.44 -14.45
N SER A 937 -67.44 -29.62 -15.43
CA SER A 937 -68.11 -29.57 -16.75
C SER A 937 -67.23 -28.79 -17.76
N ALA A 938 -66.80 -29.45 -18.85
CA ALA A 938 -67.33 -29.37 -20.22
C ALA A 938 -66.82 -28.16 -21.04
N GLN A 939 -65.78 -28.37 -21.89
CA GLN A 939 -65.80 -28.43 -23.37
C GLN A 939 -66.10 -27.06 -24.05
N VAL A 940 -65.30 -26.56 -25.01
CA VAL A 940 -65.30 -26.96 -26.43
C VAL A 940 -64.08 -26.31 -27.18
N HIS A 941 -63.40 -27.07 -28.05
CA HIS A 941 -62.47 -26.66 -29.14
C HIS A 941 -63.27 -26.38 -30.45
N PRO A 942 -62.77 -25.81 -31.59
CA PRO A 942 -61.40 -25.80 -32.15
C PRO A 942 -61.01 -24.44 -32.84
N THR A 943 -59.88 -24.17 -33.52
CA THR A 943 -59.38 -24.72 -34.81
C THR A 943 -58.06 -24.03 -35.21
N LYS A 944 -57.21 -24.75 -35.98
CA LYS A 944 -55.93 -24.34 -36.61
C LYS A 944 -56.11 -23.39 -37.82
N VAL A 945 -55.07 -22.63 -38.22
CA VAL A 945 -54.43 -22.64 -39.58
C VAL A 945 -53.22 -21.65 -39.68
N ASN A 946 -52.18 -22.10 -40.39
CA ASN A 946 -50.88 -21.50 -40.77
C ASN A 946 -50.93 -20.36 -41.81
N LYS A 947 -49.97 -19.41 -41.80
CA LYS A 947 -48.84 -19.28 -42.77
C LYS A 947 -48.02 -17.97 -42.60
N ARG A 948 -46.78 -18.06 -43.08
CA ARG A 948 -45.61 -17.15 -43.08
C ARG A 948 -45.85 -15.73 -43.65
N ASP A 949 -45.15 -14.73 -43.08
CA ASP A 949 -44.15 -13.84 -43.72
C ASP A 949 -43.51 -12.88 -42.66
N LEU A 950 -42.24 -12.48 -42.84
CA LEU A 950 -41.27 -11.86 -41.87
C LEU A 950 -41.45 -10.31 -41.65
N PRO A 951 -40.52 -9.58 -40.95
CA PRO A 951 -40.45 -9.10 -39.54
C PRO A 951 -40.60 -7.52 -39.45
N PRO A 952 -40.13 -6.72 -38.44
CA PRO A 952 -39.54 -6.96 -37.11
C PRO A 952 -40.14 -6.11 -35.94
N SER A 953 -39.60 -6.33 -34.73
CA SER A 953 -39.48 -5.38 -33.60
C SER A 953 -40.56 -5.31 -32.50
N ARG A 954 -40.04 -5.25 -31.26
CA ARG A 954 -40.66 -4.89 -29.95
C ARG A 954 -41.32 -6.02 -29.14
N LEU A 955 -40.54 -6.59 -28.21
CA LEU A 955 -41.06 -7.22 -26.99
C LEU A 955 -41.54 -6.13 -26.02
N ARG A 956 -42.86 -5.97 -25.94
CA ARG A 956 -43.58 -5.42 -24.78
C ARG A 956 -43.57 -6.48 -23.67
N VAL A 957 -43.02 -6.16 -22.51
CA VAL A 957 -43.40 -6.83 -21.26
C VAL A 957 -44.64 -6.12 -20.74
N GLN A 958 -45.76 -6.84 -20.69
CA GLN A 958 -47.01 -6.38 -20.09
C GLN A 958 -46.85 -6.30 -18.57
N SER A 959 -47.11 -5.11 -18.05
CA SER A 959 -47.27 -4.80 -16.63
C SER A 959 -48.56 -5.41 -16.08
N SER A 960 -48.43 -6.19 -15.00
CA SER A 960 -49.46 -6.29 -13.97
C SER A 960 -48.87 -5.73 -12.66
N PRO A 961 -49.49 -4.73 -12.02
CA PRO A 961 -48.89 -4.03 -10.89
C PRO A 961 -49.01 -4.88 -9.62
N LYS A 962 -47.96 -5.65 -9.31
CA LYS A 962 -47.78 -6.20 -7.96
C LYS A 962 -46.86 -5.27 -7.19
N LYS A 963 -47.47 -4.61 -6.21
CA LYS A 963 -46.93 -3.78 -5.11
C LYS A 963 -45.39 -3.75 -5.00
N ILE A 964 -44.83 -2.56 -5.18
CA ILE A 964 -43.53 -2.15 -4.65
C ILE A 964 -43.60 -2.36 -3.13
N VAL A 965 -42.89 -3.36 -2.61
CA VAL A 965 -42.77 -3.58 -1.17
C VAL A 965 -41.53 -2.84 -0.70
N ALA A 966 -41.75 -1.88 0.19
CA ALA A 966 -40.70 -1.13 0.87
C ALA A 966 -39.77 -2.10 1.62
N ILE A 967 -38.46 -1.94 1.39
CA ILE A 967 -37.35 -2.75 1.92
C ILE A 967 -37.34 -2.82 3.46
N GLY A 968 -38.01 -1.89 4.15
CA GLY A 968 -38.11 -1.88 5.62
C GLY A 968 -38.98 -2.97 6.27
N LYS A 969 -39.90 -3.64 5.53
CA LYS A 969 -40.79 -4.65 6.14
C LYS A 969 -40.23 -6.08 6.16
N ASN A 970 -39.08 -6.33 5.55
CA ASN A 970 -38.53 -7.68 5.40
C ASN A 970 -37.16 -7.86 6.08
N TYR A 971 -36.71 -6.94 6.93
CA TYR A 971 -35.44 -7.11 7.66
C TYR A 971 -35.43 -8.41 8.49
N GLU A 972 -36.51 -8.70 9.23
CA GLU A 972 -36.61 -9.95 10.00
C GLU A 972 -36.74 -11.20 9.12
N ALA A 973 -37.44 -11.09 7.98
CA ALA A 973 -37.63 -12.21 7.06
C ALA A 973 -36.33 -12.55 6.32
N HIS A 974 -35.58 -11.53 5.91
CA HIS A 974 -34.28 -11.67 5.25
C HIS A 974 -33.20 -12.16 6.23
N ALA A 975 -33.19 -11.66 7.47
CA ALA A 975 -32.31 -12.16 8.53
C ALA A 975 -32.59 -13.65 8.84
N ARG A 976 -33.85 -14.09 8.82
CA ARG A 976 -34.22 -15.51 9.00
C ARG A 976 -33.89 -16.38 7.78
N GLU A 977 -34.06 -15.89 6.56
CA GLU A 977 -33.66 -16.59 5.32
C GLU A 977 -32.13 -16.82 5.26
N MET A 978 -31.36 -15.95 5.91
CA MET A 978 -29.89 -16.01 6.01
C MET A 978 -29.41 -16.75 7.28
N GLY A 979 -30.30 -17.41 8.03
CA GLY A 979 -29.92 -18.31 9.14
C GLY A 979 -29.88 -17.69 10.54
N ALA A 980 -30.34 -16.45 10.75
CA ALA A 980 -30.39 -15.84 12.08
C ALA A 980 -31.54 -16.39 12.95
N VAL A 981 -31.23 -16.83 14.18
CA VAL A 981 -32.16 -17.52 15.09
C VAL A 981 -33.27 -16.60 15.65
N SER A 982 -33.07 -15.27 15.69
CA SER A 982 -34.11 -14.26 15.99
C SER A 982 -33.66 -12.84 15.64
N ALA A 983 -34.59 -11.92 15.36
CA ALA A 983 -34.28 -10.50 15.15
C ALA A 983 -33.90 -9.80 16.49
N PRO A 984 -32.96 -8.83 16.47
CA PRO A 984 -32.40 -8.25 17.69
C PRO A 984 -33.28 -7.13 18.26
N LYS A 985 -33.30 -6.99 19.60
CA LYS A 985 -34.03 -5.92 20.31
C LYS A 985 -33.30 -4.56 20.33
N ASP A 986 -32.09 -4.48 19.79
CA ASP A 986 -31.30 -3.24 19.65
C ASP A 986 -30.41 -3.37 18.39
N PRO A 987 -30.62 -2.57 17.33
CA PRO A 987 -29.97 -2.80 16.04
C PRO A 987 -28.47 -2.47 16.04
N VAL A 988 -27.94 -1.88 17.12
CA VAL A 988 -26.54 -1.41 17.19
C VAL A 988 -25.70 -2.23 18.19
N LEU A 989 -26.06 -3.48 18.41
CA LEU A 989 -25.28 -4.46 19.18
C LEU A 989 -25.06 -5.75 18.38
N PHE A 990 -24.17 -5.70 17.37
CA PHE A 990 -23.48 -6.89 16.86
C PHE A 990 -21.96 -6.69 16.83
N LEU A 991 -21.33 -7.06 17.95
CA LEU A 991 -20.16 -7.94 17.92
C LEU A 991 -20.59 -9.16 18.74
N LYS A 992 -21.34 -10.07 18.11
CA LYS A 992 -21.51 -11.42 18.63
C LYS A 992 -20.70 -12.37 17.75
N PRO A 993 -19.92 -13.29 18.33
CA PRO A 993 -19.01 -14.14 17.59
C PRO A 993 -19.82 -15.24 16.89
N THR A 994 -19.74 -15.32 15.57
CA THR A 994 -20.12 -16.51 14.81
C THR A 994 -19.12 -16.78 13.69
N THR A 995 -18.32 -17.82 13.95
CA THR A 995 -17.53 -18.72 13.08
C THR A 995 -16.69 -18.15 11.95
#